data_AF-A0A4Q5DTW2-F1
#
_entry.id   AF-A0A4Q5DTW2-F1
#
_cell.length_a   1.000
_cell.length_b   1.000
_cell.length_c   1.000
_cell.angle_alpha   90.00
_cell.angle_beta   90.00
_cell.angle_gamma   90.00
#
_symmetry.space_group_name_H-M   'P 1'
#
loop_
_entity.id
_entity.type
_entity.pdbx_description
1 polymer ?
#
loop_
_entity_poly.entity_id
_entity_poly.type
_entity_poly.pdbx_seq_one_letter_code
_entity_poly.pdbx_strand_id
1 'polypeptide(L)'
;MMYFNLPKRMINITKLVCVIGVVSVAFSSCLQKDVYDPANSGDKEEEVTLDNYFDFATTKNIQLNIDYGKECPQTYFEVYAENPLSYVAEGGQIIKKAGVSHIATGFTDIQGRYIKPASFPTAISEVYIYSPDFGVPTLYKTKVVGLDVSAKITFENALDVTAVDSSTRSAQTRSSLKFITNVIPNVLGTWNVNTGRPNYLDASKKINVDATLKSYITAYFPEGKNNKGTLVSDDADILITKDANVVINYFGGNTAAQSVFAYYCYPKDASVDKIKEATKHACVIFPNAHGNSLGNYSGVAVNLKYINEAGNFPQEDPERIPANTKIGFLIWNNGWKNTKANGNMFYSTKSLNSDKISHTAIFAAKNKAGERVNVITMEDWKNDNDYNDVAFVISSNPITAIEVPEVPNPGDRQGTENYSGVLGFEDNWPEQGDYDLNDVVMKYQSSVDYNIDNKVLNIIDKFTLAWTGANYKNSFAYEVPFDLSKASQVIINGDEITSYSGNVITLFKDAKAELGVSNVNAEDMINQNIQEKTYTVSIQFNNPTLDKSVVVAPYNPFIKVFNSATEVHLTDHKPTTGANNRFPSGADISRGDVDGTYFICKDGFPFAIHVDARLDASILNLDLKKENQRIDKTYPKFAEWAKTRDPQIKWWK
;
A
#
# COMPACT_ATOMS: atom_id res chain seq x y z
N MET A 1 -6.63 101.71 26.19
CA MET A 1 -5.19 101.35 26.24
C MET A 1 -4.95 100.35 25.12
N MET A 2 -4.63 100.73 23.88
CA MET A 2 -3.35 101.30 23.40
C MET A 2 -2.18 100.63 24.12
N TYR A 3 -1.36 99.80 23.46
CA TYR A 3 -0.50 100.21 22.34
C TYR A 3 -0.38 99.19 21.20
N PHE A 4 -0.40 99.75 19.99
CA PHE A 4 0.03 99.18 18.72
C PHE A 4 1.57 99.22 18.59
N ASN A 5 2.14 98.34 17.74
CA ASN A 5 3.02 98.79 16.67
C ASN A 5 3.03 97.84 15.45
N LEU A 6 2.70 98.44 14.31
CA LEU A 6 2.76 98.02 12.89
C LEU A 6 4.12 98.49 12.28
N PRO A 7 4.42 98.50 10.94
CA PRO A 7 3.90 97.80 9.73
C PRO A 7 5.01 97.37 8.72
N LYS A 8 4.60 96.68 7.62
CA LYS A 8 4.81 97.09 6.19
C LYS A 8 4.11 96.05 5.28
N ARG A 9 2.90 96.30 4.75
CA ARG A 9 2.53 96.97 3.46
C ARG A 9 3.25 96.34 2.26
N MET A 10 2.61 95.58 1.36
CA MET A 10 1.52 95.87 0.39
C MET A 10 2.12 95.78 -1.02
N ILE A 11 1.56 94.92 -1.88
CA ILE A 11 1.07 95.25 -3.23
C ILE A 11 0.15 94.10 -3.66
N ASN A 12 -1.05 94.47 -4.10
CA ASN A 12 -2.10 93.62 -4.64
C ASN A 12 -1.80 93.19 -6.09
N ILE A 13 -2.70 92.32 -6.57
CA ILE A 13 -3.25 92.20 -7.93
C ILE A 13 -2.70 91.01 -8.75
N THR A 14 -3.60 90.05 -9.01
CA THR A 14 -3.92 89.40 -10.30
C THR A 14 -3.69 87.88 -10.38
N LYS A 15 -4.80 87.13 -10.48
CA LYS A 15 -5.03 85.83 -11.18
C LYS A 15 -4.15 84.64 -10.75
N LEU A 16 -4.71 83.64 -10.08
CA LEU A 16 -5.33 82.46 -10.72
C LEU A 16 -4.50 81.97 -11.92
N VAL A 17 -3.72 80.91 -11.69
CA VAL A 17 -3.22 79.85 -12.59
C VAL A 17 -1.78 79.47 -12.21
N CYS A 18 -1.60 78.17 -11.95
CA CYS A 18 -0.35 77.42 -11.80
C CYS A 18 0.50 77.64 -10.53
N VAL A 19 0.57 76.57 -9.74
CA VAL A 19 1.64 76.08 -8.82
C VAL A 19 1.07 75.75 -7.44
N ILE A 20 0.38 74.60 -7.37
CA ILE A 20 0.47 73.66 -6.25
C ILE A 20 0.98 72.38 -6.90
N GLY A 21 2.28 72.33 -7.11
CA GLY A 21 2.98 71.19 -7.65
C GLY A 21 4.14 70.87 -6.72
N VAL A 22 4.21 69.60 -6.32
CA VAL A 22 5.32 68.97 -5.62
C VAL A 22 5.41 69.31 -4.13
N VAL A 23 4.70 68.54 -3.28
CA VAL A 23 5.20 67.79 -2.11
C VAL A 23 3.98 67.03 -1.53
N SER A 24 3.65 65.87 -2.11
CA SER A 24 2.72 64.85 -1.55
C SER A 24 2.78 63.58 -2.41
N VAL A 25 3.96 63.07 -2.74
CA VAL A 25 4.13 61.76 -3.38
C VAL A 25 5.34 61.08 -2.75
N ALA A 26 5.10 60.30 -1.69
CA ALA A 26 6.06 59.35 -1.14
C ALA A 26 5.33 58.29 -0.28
N PHE A 27 4.30 57.66 -0.82
CA PHE A 27 3.77 56.34 -0.41
C PHE A 27 3.06 55.73 -1.61
N SER A 28 3.82 55.27 -2.61
CA SER A 28 3.33 54.46 -3.73
C SER A 28 4.50 53.64 -4.29
N SER A 29 4.75 52.50 -3.65
CA SER A 29 5.57 51.36 -4.13
C SER A 29 5.49 50.29 -3.02
N CYS A 30 4.89 49.11 -3.14
CA CYS A 30 4.40 48.35 -4.27
C CYS A 30 2.93 47.98 -4.02
N LEU A 31 2.02 48.38 -4.89
CA LEU A 31 0.77 47.66 -5.09
C LEU A 31 1.04 46.77 -6.31
N GLN A 32 1.06 45.46 -6.09
CA GLN A 32 1.01 44.48 -7.17
C GLN A 32 -0.24 44.79 -8.00
N LYS A 33 -0.10 44.76 -9.32
CA LYS A 33 -1.09 45.30 -10.25
C LYS A 33 -2.29 44.35 -10.27
N ASP A 34 -3.47 44.78 -9.77
CA ASP A 34 -4.72 44.05 -9.97
C ASP A 34 -4.98 43.89 -11.49
N VAL A 35 -4.82 42.68 -12.03
CA VAL A 35 -4.98 42.40 -13.47
C VAL A 35 -6.43 42.03 -13.82
N TYR A 36 -7.40 42.27 -12.94
CA TYR A 36 -8.79 41.83 -13.14
C TYR A 36 -9.81 42.96 -13.27
N ASP A 37 -10.58 42.92 -14.36
CA ASP A 37 -11.82 43.64 -14.59
C ASP A 37 -12.95 42.59 -14.80
N PRO A 38 -13.91 42.45 -13.88
CA PRO A 38 -15.00 41.49 -13.97
C PRO A 38 -15.99 41.79 -15.13
N ALA A 39 -15.86 42.91 -15.84
CA ALA A 39 -16.81 43.30 -16.87
C ALA A 39 -16.68 42.54 -18.22
N ASN A 40 -15.71 41.62 -18.38
CA ASN A 40 -15.42 40.99 -19.68
C ASN A 40 -15.75 39.49 -19.81
N SER A 41 -16.42 38.85 -18.84
CA SER A 41 -17.03 37.52 -19.03
C SER A 41 -18.55 37.67 -19.25
N GLY A 42 -19.00 37.38 -20.48
CA GLY A 42 -20.38 37.60 -20.94
C GLY A 42 -21.46 36.68 -20.37
N ASP A 43 -21.16 35.87 -19.35
CA ASP A 43 -22.13 35.09 -18.58
C ASP A 43 -22.03 35.55 -17.12
N LYS A 44 -23.15 35.92 -16.50
CA LYS A 44 -23.18 36.17 -15.06
C LYS A 44 -22.89 34.84 -14.36
N GLU A 45 -21.61 34.58 -14.07
CA GLU A 45 -21.23 33.51 -13.15
C GLU A 45 -21.92 33.76 -11.81
N GLU A 46 -22.49 32.70 -11.24
CA GLU A 46 -23.17 32.76 -9.95
C GLU A 46 -22.14 33.22 -8.90
N GLU A 47 -22.44 34.29 -8.16
CA GLU A 47 -21.52 34.80 -7.13
C GLU A 47 -21.20 33.69 -6.12
N VAL A 48 -19.92 33.56 -5.73
CA VAL A 48 -19.51 32.58 -4.73
C VAL A 48 -19.93 33.04 -3.35
N THR A 49 -20.57 32.13 -2.63
CA THR A 49 -21.12 32.29 -1.29
C THR A 49 -20.74 31.08 -0.44
N LEU A 50 -20.97 31.19 0.87
CA LEU A 50 -20.76 30.06 1.80
C LEU A 50 -21.73 28.88 1.54
N ASP A 51 -22.78 29.08 0.75
CA ASP A 51 -23.74 28.01 0.41
C ASP A 51 -23.37 27.24 -0.87
N ASN A 52 -22.50 27.79 -1.72
CA ASN A 52 -22.21 27.22 -3.04
C ASN A 52 -20.71 27.09 -3.39
N TYR A 53 -19.79 27.42 -2.49
CA TYR A 53 -18.35 27.32 -2.74
C TYR A 53 -17.89 25.88 -3.04
N PHE A 54 -16.71 25.76 -3.65
CA PHE A 54 -16.00 24.50 -3.87
C PHE A 54 -14.80 24.45 -2.93
N ASP A 55 -14.56 23.30 -2.31
CA ASP A 55 -13.48 23.09 -1.33
C ASP A 55 -12.14 22.72 -1.97
N PHE A 56 -12.13 22.43 -3.28
CA PHE A 56 -10.95 22.03 -4.06
C PHE A 56 -10.27 20.75 -3.56
N ALA A 57 -10.98 19.94 -2.76
CA ALA A 57 -10.42 18.72 -2.20
C ALA A 57 -10.16 17.67 -3.28
N THR A 58 -8.91 17.21 -3.41
CA THR A 58 -8.54 16.11 -4.31
C THR A 58 -8.57 14.74 -3.64
N THR A 59 -8.90 14.71 -2.35
CA THR A 59 -9.15 13.49 -1.58
C THR A 59 -10.49 13.54 -0.85
N LYS A 60 -11.01 12.36 -0.51
CA LYS A 60 -12.24 12.16 0.26
C LYS A 60 -12.02 11.11 1.34
N ASN A 61 -12.65 11.30 2.49
CA ASN A 61 -12.63 10.32 3.57
C ASN A 61 -13.65 9.21 3.28
N ILE A 62 -13.18 7.96 3.27
CA ILE A 62 -13.99 6.76 3.00
C ILE A 62 -13.98 5.88 4.23
N GLN A 63 -15.16 5.45 4.68
CA GLN A 63 -15.30 4.41 5.67
C GLN A 63 -15.04 3.04 5.01
N LEU A 64 -13.96 2.37 5.43
CA LEU A 64 -13.65 1.01 5.02
C LEU A 64 -14.28 0.02 5.98
N ASN A 65 -15.11 -0.87 5.44
CA ASN A 65 -15.78 -1.96 6.15
C ASN A 65 -15.38 -3.30 5.51
N ILE A 66 -14.25 -3.86 5.92
CA ILE A 66 -13.68 -5.09 5.36
C ILE A 66 -13.87 -6.22 6.37
N ASP A 67 -14.38 -7.37 5.91
CA ASP A 67 -14.64 -8.54 6.73
C ASP A 67 -14.15 -9.80 6.00
N TYR A 68 -13.02 -10.34 6.42
CA TYR A 68 -12.47 -11.63 6.01
C TYR A 68 -12.98 -12.79 6.88
N GLY A 69 -13.68 -12.49 7.98
CA GLY A 69 -14.17 -13.46 8.95
C GLY A 69 -13.11 -14.00 9.91
N LYS A 70 -13.59 -14.57 11.02
CA LYS A 70 -12.76 -15.05 12.16
C LYS A 70 -11.73 -16.14 11.83
N GLU A 71 -11.84 -16.79 10.67
CA GLU A 71 -10.90 -17.82 10.20
C GLU A 71 -9.65 -17.19 9.54
N CYS A 72 -9.71 -15.89 9.25
CA CYS A 72 -8.64 -15.05 8.73
C CYS A 72 -8.46 -13.80 9.63
N PRO A 73 -8.11 -13.99 10.92
CA PRO A 73 -7.88 -12.89 11.84
C PRO A 73 -6.55 -12.18 11.51
N GLN A 74 -6.44 -10.89 11.83
CA GLN A 74 -5.19 -10.14 11.67
C GLN A 74 -4.58 -10.21 10.26
N THR A 75 -5.45 -10.30 9.26
CA THR A 75 -5.11 -10.26 7.84
C THR A 75 -4.58 -8.88 7.48
N TYR A 76 -3.41 -8.83 6.85
CA TYR A 76 -2.93 -7.64 6.16
C TYR A 76 -3.62 -7.52 4.80
N PHE A 77 -4.07 -6.31 4.47
CA PHE A 77 -4.65 -6.01 3.17
C PHE A 77 -4.14 -4.68 2.61
N GLU A 78 -4.23 -4.58 1.30
CA GLU A 78 -3.89 -3.41 0.50
C GLU A 78 -5.07 -3.09 -0.42
N VAL A 79 -5.44 -1.82 -0.52
CA VAL A 79 -6.52 -1.35 -1.39
C VAL A 79 -5.90 -0.65 -2.59
N TYR A 80 -6.37 -0.98 -3.79
CA TYR A 80 -5.89 -0.45 -5.05
C TYR A 80 -7.02 0.16 -5.88
N ALA A 81 -6.71 1.22 -6.63
CA ALA A 81 -7.64 1.84 -7.58
C ALA A 81 -7.77 1.06 -8.91
N GLU A 82 -6.82 0.17 -9.20
CA GLU A 82 -6.82 -0.72 -10.36
C GLU A 82 -6.40 -2.14 -9.94
N ASN A 83 -6.67 -3.14 -10.79
CA ASN A 83 -6.33 -4.52 -10.46
C ASN A 83 -4.80 -4.68 -10.31
N PRO A 84 -4.28 -4.99 -9.10
CA PRO A 84 -2.84 -5.09 -8.85
C PRO A 84 -2.24 -6.40 -9.38
N LEU A 85 -3.05 -7.34 -9.83
CA LEU A 85 -2.61 -8.66 -10.32
C LEU A 85 -2.74 -8.77 -11.84
N SER A 86 -1.87 -9.58 -12.43
CA SER A 86 -1.95 -10.01 -13.82
C SER A 86 -1.73 -11.51 -13.93
N TYR A 87 -2.48 -12.16 -14.82
CA TYR A 87 -2.29 -13.56 -15.15
C TYR A 87 -1.29 -13.72 -16.30
N VAL A 88 -0.32 -14.61 -16.12
CA VAL A 88 0.66 -15.01 -17.13
C VAL A 88 0.27 -16.40 -17.63
N ALA A 89 -0.26 -16.45 -18.85
CA ALA A 89 -0.75 -17.70 -19.45
C ALA A 89 0.35 -18.76 -19.63
N GLU A 90 1.57 -18.32 -19.93
CA GLU A 90 2.75 -19.18 -19.93
C GLU A 90 3.11 -19.54 -18.48
N GLY A 91 2.58 -20.68 -18.04
CA GLY A 91 2.79 -21.20 -16.69
C GLY A 91 1.65 -21.02 -15.71
N GLY A 92 0.61 -20.30 -16.10
CA GLY A 92 -0.60 -20.15 -15.29
C GLY A 92 -0.38 -19.38 -14.00
N GLN A 93 0.60 -18.48 -13.98
CA GLN A 93 1.00 -17.73 -12.79
C GLN A 93 0.16 -16.46 -12.61
N ILE A 94 -0.01 -16.05 -11.35
CA ILE A 94 -0.59 -14.76 -10.99
C ILE A 94 0.55 -13.92 -10.41
N ILE A 95 0.88 -12.81 -11.06
CA ILE A 95 1.96 -11.93 -10.60
C ILE A 95 1.40 -10.57 -10.19
N LYS A 96 2.03 -9.97 -9.17
CA LYS A 96 1.76 -8.58 -8.77
C LYS A 96 2.42 -7.62 -9.77
N LYS A 97 1.65 -6.66 -10.29
CA LYS A 97 2.13 -5.67 -11.25
C LYS A 97 3.10 -4.69 -10.59
N ALA A 98 4.21 -4.42 -11.27
CA ALA A 98 5.13 -3.36 -10.87
C ALA A 98 4.52 -1.98 -11.13
N GLY A 99 4.84 -1.00 -10.28
CA GLY A 99 4.43 0.40 -10.45
C GLY A 99 3.00 0.73 -10.03
N VAL A 100 2.20 -0.26 -9.63
CA VAL A 100 0.85 -0.02 -9.09
C VAL A 100 0.96 0.20 -7.58
N SER A 101 0.58 1.40 -7.13
CA SER A 101 0.62 1.76 -5.70
C SER A 101 -0.75 1.55 -5.05
N HIS A 102 -0.75 1.03 -3.83
CA HIS A 102 -1.96 0.97 -3.01
C HIS A 102 -2.31 2.37 -2.50
N ILE A 103 -3.61 2.62 -2.32
CA ILE A 103 -4.16 3.89 -1.81
C ILE A 103 -4.46 3.82 -0.31
N ALA A 104 -4.63 2.61 0.24
CA ALA A 104 -4.83 2.37 1.65
C ALA A 104 -4.35 0.97 2.04
N THR A 105 -3.97 0.77 3.30
CA THR A 105 -3.57 -0.54 3.84
C THR A 105 -4.10 -0.75 5.26
N GLY A 106 -4.05 -1.97 5.78
CA GLY A 106 -4.36 -2.21 7.19
C GLY A 106 -4.29 -3.67 7.60
N PHE A 107 -4.40 -3.90 8.91
CA PHE A 107 -4.61 -5.23 9.50
C PHE A 107 -6.03 -5.35 10.03
N THR A 108 -6.70 -6.46 9.77
CA THR A 108 -7.98 -6.75 10.42
C THR A 108 -7.82 -7.05 11.91
N ASP A 109 -8.92 -6.95 12.68
CA ASP A 109 -8.95 -7.35 14.08
C ASP A 109 -8.90 -8.89 14.24
N ILE A 110 -8.96 -9.36 15.49
CA ILE A 110 -9.00 -10.79 15.82
C ILE A 110 -10.26 -11.53 15.31
N GLN A 111 -11.26 -10.81 14.80
CA GLN A 111 -12.46 -11.37 14.17
C GLN A 111 -12.37 -11.30 12.63
N GLY A 112 -11.25 -10.83 12.07
CA GLY A 112 -11.08 -10.67 10.64
C GLY A 112 -11.73 -9.41 10.07
N ARG A 113 -12.05 -8.41 10.91
CA ARG A 113 -12.74 -7.18 10.47
C ARG A 113 -11.87 -5.93 10.57
N TYR A 114 -12.07 -5.00 9.64
CA TYR A 114 -11.51 -3.67 9.65
C TYR A 114 -12.62 -2.64 9.42
N ILE A 115 -12.83 -1.76 10.39
CA ILE A 115 -13.88 -0.72 10.38
C ILE A 115 -13.22 0.60 10.77
N LYS A 116 -12.63 1.29 9.81
CA LYS A 116 -11.92 2.57 10.03
C LYS A 116 -11.99 3.46 8.78
N PRO A 117 -11.87 4.79 8.95
CA PRO A 117 -11.74 5.71 7.82
C PRO A 117 -10.40 5.55 7.08
N ALA A 118 -10.38 5.91 5.80
CA ALA A 118 -9.20 6.02 4.95
C ALA A 118 -9.37 7.14 3.92
N SER A 119 -8.29 7.86 3.60
CA SER A 119 -8.31 8.92 2.58
C SER A 119 -8.08 8.35 1.18
N PHE A 120 -9.06 8.56 0.29
CA PHE A 120 -8.99 8.15 -1.11
C PHE A 120 -8.90 9.37 -2.03
N PRO A 121 -8.15 9.31 -3.13
CA PRO A 121 -8.32 10.25 -4.25
C PRO A 121 -9.78 10.32 -4.70
N THR A 122 -10.30 11.53 -4.97
CA THR A 122 -11.73 11.76 -5.26
C THR A 122 -12.22 11.02 -6.50
N ALA A 123 -11.33 10.79 -7.48
CA ALA A 123 -11.61 10.11 -8.74
C ALA A 123 -11.96 8.62 -8.60
N ILE A 124 -11.74 8.02 -7.43
CA ILE A 124 -11.93 6.58 -7.23
C ILE A 124 -13.41 6.25 -7.04
N SER A 125 -13.91 5.34 -7.87
CA SER A 125 -15.27 4.79 -7.82
C SER A 125 -15.31 3.26 -7.66
N GLU A 126 -14.17 2.60 -7.86
CA GLU A 126 -14.00 1.14 -7.79
C GLU A 126 -12.65 0.83 -7.15
N VAL A 127 -12.60 -0.24 -6.37
CA VAL A 127 -11.37 -0.68 -5.68
C VAL A 127 -11.17 -2.19 -5.73
N TYR A 128 -9.91 -2.57 -5.60
CA TYR A 128 -9.45 -3.94 -5.45
C TYR A 128 -8.80 -4.09 -4.08
N ILE A 129 -9.32 -4.99 -3.25
CA ILE A 129 -8.79 -5.32 -1.93
C ILE A 129 -7.95 -6.59 -2.09
N TYR A 130 -6.65 -6.46 -1.94
CA TYR A 130 -5.66 -7.50 -2.11
C TYR A 130 -5.06 -7.89 -0.76
N SER A 131 -4.83 -9.18 -0.53
CA SER A 131 -4.04 -9.66 0.61
C SER A 131 -2.89 -10.54 0.11
N PRO A 132 -1.64 -10.26 0.53
CA PRO A 132 -0.50 -11.14 0.30
C PRO A 132 -0.38 -12.26 1.35
N ASP A 133 -1.30 -12.34 2.32
CA ASP A 133 -1.20 -13.29 3.42
C ASP A 133 -1.50 -14.70 2.96
N PHE A 134 -0.63 -15.64 3.34
CA PHE A 134 -0.83 -17.04 2.99
C PHE A 134 -2.10 -17.57 3.65
N GLY A 135 -3.03 -18.06 2.84
CA GLY A 135 -4.31 -18.60 3.30
C GLY A 135 -5.34 -17.61 3.75
N VAL A 136 -5.34 -16.48 3.06
CA VAL A 136 -6.39 -15.48 3.01
C VAL A 136 -6.90 -15.37 1.57
N PRO A 137 -8.21 -15.13 1.34
CA PRO A 137 -8.72 -14.79 0.01
C PRO A 137 -7.93 -13.63 -0.64
N THR A 138 -7.31 -13.89 -1.79
CA THR A 138 -6.24 -13.04 -2.34
C THR A 138 -6.73 -11.70 -2.87
N LEU A 139 -7.85 -11.66 -3.59
CA LEU A 139 -8.31 -10.46 -4.27
C LEU A 139 -9.83 -10.35 -4.24
N TYR A 140 -10.36 -9.18 -3.94
CA TYR A 140 -11.78 -8.87 -4.00
C TYR A 140 -12.01 -7.53 -4.70
N LYS A 141 -13.02 -7.47 -5.56
CA LYS A 141 -13.35 -6.26 -6.33
C LYS A 141 -14.69 -5.70 -5.88
N THR A 142 -14.75 -4.41 -5.58
CA THR A 142 -15.99 -3.74 -5.15
C THR A 142 -16.01 -2.26 -5.53
N LYS A 143 -17.15 -1.60 -5.34
CA LYS A 143 -17.35 -0.18 -5.66
C LYS A 143 -17.32 0.69 -4.41
N VAL A 144 -16.97 1.95 -4.61
CA VAL A 144 -17.22 3.02 -3.63
C VAL A 144 -18.68 3.44 -3.78
N VAL A 145 -19.45 3.38 -2.70
CA VAL A 145 -20.87 3.77 -2.68
C VAL A 145 -21.01 4.89 -1.65
N GLY A 146 -21.29 6.12 -2.12
CA GLY A 146 -21.24 7.29 -1.26
C GLY A 146 -19.82 7.50 -0.69
N LEU A 147 -19.70 7.47 0.63
CA LEU A 147 -18.42 7.54 1.35
C LEU A 147 -18.03 6.20 1.99
N ASP A 148 -18.54 5.08 1.47
CA ASP A 148 -18.31 3.75 2.02
C ASP A 148 -17.72 2.78 0.99
N VAL A 149 -16.87 1.90 1.48
CA VAL A 149 -16.50 0.64 0.83
C VAL A 149 -16.84 -0.48 1.79
N SER A 150 -17.71 -1.39 1.36
CA SER A 150 -18.08 -2.58 2.12
C SER A 150 -17.68 -3.84 1.37
N ALA A 151 -16.97 -4.74 2.06
CA ALA A 151 -16.46 -5.97 1.49
C ALA A 151 -16.54 -7.10 2.51
N LYS A 152 -17.40 -8.08 2.24
CA LYS A 152 -17.39 -9.38 2.93
C LYS A 152 -16.67 -10.37 2.03
N ILE A 153 -15.47 -10.76 2.40
CA ILE A 153 -14.53 -11.48 1.54
C ILE A 153 -14.43 -12.93 2.00
N THR A 154 -14.66 -13.87 1.09
CA THR A 154 -14.53 -15.30 1.32
C THR A 154 -13.78 -15.95 0.14
N PHE A 155 -13.35 -17.19 0.29
CA PHE A 155 -12.70 -17.90 -0.81
C PHE A 155 -13.64 -18.13 -2.00
N GLU A 156 -14.95 -18.21 -1.76
CA GLU A 156 -15.96 -18.42 -2.80
C GLU A 156 -16.22 -17.18 -3.66
N ASN A 157 -16.01 -15.98 -3.11
CA ASN A 157 -16.26 -14.72 -3.80
C ASN A 157 -15.00 -13.92 -4.15
N ALA A 158 -13.83 -14.46 -3.83
CA ALA A 158 -12.56 -13.93 -4.29
C ALA A 158 -12.54 -13.86 -5.83
N LEU A 159 -12.00 -12.77 -6.36
CA LEU A 159 -11.88 -12.54 -7.78
C LEU A 159 -10.87 -13.52 -8.38
N ASP A 160 -11.36 -14.41 -9.24
CA ASP A 160 -10.51 -15.30 -10.03
C ASP A 160 -9.87 -14.54 -11.20
N VAL A 161 -8.58 -14.23 -11.06
CA VAL A 161 -7.80 -13.51 -12.08
C VAL A 161 -7.49 -14.40 -13.30
N THR A 162 -7.70 -15.72 -13.20
CA THR A 162 -7.46 -16.70 -14.27
C THR A 162 -8.65 -16.87 -15.22
N ALA A 163 -9.83 -16.33 -14.86
CA ALA A 163 -11.10 -16.59 -15.54
C ALA A 163 -11.23 -16.00 -16.97
N VAL A 164 -10.20 -15.33 -17.48
CA VAL A 164 -10.17 -14.78 -18.86
C VAL A 164 -10.07 -15.89 -19.93
N ASP A 165 -9.82 -17.15 -19.57
CA ASP A 165 -9.70 -18.28 -20.52
C ASP A 165 -10.60 -19.49 -20.17
N SER A 166 -11.77 -19.21 -19.59
CA SER A 166 -12.71 -20.23 -19.08
C SER A 166 -13.44 -21.07 -20.15
N SER A 167 -13.14 -20.90 -21.44
CA SER A 167 -13.78 -21.67 -22.54
C SER A 167 -13.38 -23.15 -22.64
N THR A 168 -12.58 -23.70 -21.72
CA THR A 168 -12.06 -25.07 -21.83
C THR A 168 -12.28 -25.97 -20.60
N ARG A 169 -13.27 -25.70 -19.75
CA ARG A 169 -13.71 -26.66 -18.70
C ARG A 169 -14.43 -27.87 -19.32
N SER A 170 -13.70 -28.73 -20.02
CA SER A 170 -14.19 -30.03 -20.46
C SER A 170 -14.13 -31.04 -19.31
N ALA A 171 -15.24 -31.74 -19.10
CA ALA A 171 -15.40 -32.78 -18.09
C ALA A 171 -14.40 -33.92 -18.32
N GLN A 172 -13.35 -34.01 -17.50
CA GLN A 172 -12.40 -35.11 -17.57
C GLN A 172 -12.86 -36.27 -16.68
N THR A 173 -13.55 -37.23 -17.30
CA THR A 173 -13.99 -38.48 -16.68
C THR A 173 -13.05 -39.64 -17.08
N ARG A 174 -12.55 -40.42 -16.11
CA ARG A 174 -11.77 -41.68 -16.26
C ARG A 174 -10.42 -41.64 -17.01
N SER A 175 -10.14 -40.66 -17.87
CA SER A 175 -8.84 -40.54 -18.58
C SER A 175 -7.70 -40.12 -17.65
N SER A 176 -7.98 -39.27 -16.66
CA SER A 176 -6.99 -38.75 -15.72
C SER A 176 -6.39 -39.81 -14.79
N LEU A 177 -7.20 -40.78 -14.33
CA LEU A 177 -6.72 -41.90 -13.51
C LEU A 177 -5.63 -42.70 -14.24
N LYS A 178 -5.89 -43.16 -15.46
CA LYS A 178 -4.91 -43.92 -16.25
C LYS A 178 -3.69 -43.07 -16.58
N PHE A 179 -3.88 -41.78 -16.86
CA PHE A 179 -2.79 -40.87 -17.16
C PHE A 179 -1.84 -40.72 -15.97
N ILE A 180 -2.37 -40.46 -14.77
CA ILE A 180 -1.56 -40.32 -13.55
C ILE A 180 -0.82 -41.63 -13.25
N THR A 181 -1.51 -42.78 -13.27
CA THR A 181 -0.89 -44.07 -12.93
C THR A 181 0.10 -44.58 -13.97
N ASN A 182 0.06 -44.07 -15.21
CA ASN A 182 1.08 -44.35 -16.22
C ASN A 182 2.41 -43.62 -15.94
N VAL A 183 2.38 -42.54 -15.14
CA VAL A 183 3.56 -41.75 -14.77
C VAL A 183 4.01 -42.09 -13.35
N ILE A 184 3.07 -42.22 -12.41
CA ILE A 184 3.31 -42.52 -10.99
C ILE A 184 2.55 -43.83 -10.67
N PRO A 185 3.22 -44.99 -10.67
CA PRO A 185 2.53 -46.28 -10.73
C PRO A 185 1.83 -46.69 -9.44
N ASN A 186 2.31 -46.22 -8.28
CA ASN A 186 1.76 -46.63 -6.99
C ASN A 186 0.67 -45.66 -6.49
N VAL A 187 -0.38 -46.20 -5.89
CA VAL A 187 -1.49 -45.43 -5.30
C VAL A 187 -1.91 -46.03 -3.97
N LEU A 188 -2.33 -45.19 -3.02
CA LEU A 188 -2.77 -45.61 -1.69
C LEU A 188 -4.21 -46.15 -1.67
N GLY A 189 -5.00 -45.81 -2.69
CA GLY A 189 -6.38 -46.24 -2.86
C GLY A 189 -7.05 -45.52 -4.04
N THR A 190 -8.38 -45.49 -4.04
CA THR A 190 -9.17 -44.81 -5.07
C THR A 190 -9.44 -43.34 -4.72
N TRP A 191 -9.89 -42.55 -5.70
CA TRP A 191 -10.29 -41.16 -5.51
C TRP A 191 -11.55 -40.82 -6.32
N ASN A 192 -12.19 -39.71 -5.97
CA ASN A 192 -13.28 -39.14 -6.75
C ASN A 192 -12.74 -38.71 -8.13
N VAL A 193 -13.32 -39.27 -9.19
CA VAL A 193 -12.85 -39.06 -10.57
C VAL A 193 -13.05 -37.63 -11.09
N ASN A 194 -13.95 -36.85 -10.50
CA ASN A 194 -14.27 -35.50 -10.96
C ASN A 194 -13.44 -34.45 -10.24
N THR A 195 -13.11 -34.68 -8.96
CA THR A 195 -12.40 -33.69 -8.14
C THR A 195 -10.94 -34.06 -7.89
N GLY A 196 -10.58 -35.34 -7.95
CA GLY A 196 -9.28 -35.85 -7.53
C GLY A 196 -9.16 -36.03 -6.02
N ARG A 197 -10.26 -35.87 -5.27
CA ARG A 197 -10.28 -36.04 -3.81
C ARG A 197 -10.08 -37.52 -3.43
N PRO A 198 -9.07 -37.88 -2.62
CA PRO A 198 -8.87 -39.26 -2.19
C PRO A 198 -10.06 -39.84 -1.41
N ASN A 199 -10.35 -41.13 -1.63
CA ASN A 199 -11.30 -41.90 -0.82
C ASN A 199 -10.63 -42.55 0.40
N TYR A 200 -9.31 -42.43 0.52
CA TYR A 200 -8.48 -42.98 1.59
C TYR A 200 -8.02 -41.92 2.61
N LEU A 201 -8.76 -40.82 2.74
CA LEU A 201 -8.49 -39.80 3.75
C LEU A 201 -8.80 -40.35 5.15
N ASP A 202 -7.91 -40.09 6.10
CA ASP A 202 -8.09 -40.47 7.51
C ASP A 202 -8.65 -39.28 8.29
N ALA A 203 -9.95 -39.31 8.58
CA ALA A 203 -10.62 -38.23 9.29
C ALA A 203 -10.16 -38.11 10.76
N SER A 204 -9.64 -39.20 11.35
CA SER A 204 -9.21 -39.21 12.76
C SER A 204 -7.90 -38.46 13.00
N LYS A 205 -7.11 -38.25 11.94
CA LYS A 205 -5.80 -37.58 11.97
C LYS A 205 -5.82 -36.18 11.35
N LYS A 206 -7.01 -35.64 11.08
CA LYS A 206 -7.18 -34.29 10.53
C LYS A 206 -6.60 -33.25 11.51
N ILE A 207 -5.86 -32.28 10.99
CA ILE A 207 -5.33 -31.16 11.79
C ILE A 207 -6.17 -29.89 11.59
N ASN A 208 -6.05 -28.96 12.54
CA ASN A 208 -6.54 -27.59 12.38
C ASN A 208 -5.43 -26.71 11.81
N VAL A 209 -5.64 -26.12 10.64
CA VAL A 209 -4.69 -25.18 10.02
C VAL A 209 -5.03 -23.76 10.48
N ASP A 210 -4.47 -23.39 11.63
CA ASP A 210 -4.76 -22.10 12.28
C ASP A 210 -3.95 -20.93 11.67
N ALA A 211 -4.35 -19.70 12.04
CA ALA A 211 -3.70 -18.47 11.59
C ALA A 211 -2.22 -18.35 12.05
N THR A 212 -1.87 -18.95 13.19
CA THR A 212 -0.48 -18.97 13.68
C THR A 212 0.39 -19.78 12.75
N LEU A 213 -0.04 -20.97 12.32
CA LEU A 213 0.70 -21.77 11.34
C LEU A 213 0.81 -21.04 9.99
N LYS A 214 -0.25 -20.39 9.52
CA LYS A 214 -0.25 -19.61 8.27
C LYS A 214 0.74 -18.43 8.31
N SER A 215 0.91 -17.80 9.48
CA SER A 215 1.82 -16.66 9.64
C SER A 215 3.29 -17.04 9.46
N TYR A 216 3.68 -18.28 9.81
CA TYR A 216 5.03 -18.78 9.51
C TYR A 216 5.31 -18.75 8.01
N ILE A 217 4.38 -19.26 7.18
CA ILE A 217 4.55 -19.24 5.73
C ILE A 217 4.55 -17.80 5.22
N THR A 218 3.62 -16.96 5.68
CA THR A 218 3.57 -15.53 5.30
C THR A 218 4.88 -14.79 5.61
N ALA A 219 5.54 -15.10 6.72
CA ALA A 219 6.75 -14.42 7.17
C ALA A 219 8.03 -14.97 6.53
N TYR A 220 8.16 -16.29 6.43
CA TYR A 220 9.37 -16.94 5.91
C TYR A 220 9.35 -17.17 4.40
N PHE A 221 8.15 -17.20 3.80
CA PHE A 221 7.89 -17.43 2.38
C PHE A 221 6.86 -16.41 1.83
N PRO A 222 7.16 -15.10 1.92
CA PRO A 222 6.25 -14.06 1.48
C PRO A 222 6.02 -14.08 -0.03
N GLU A 223 4.75 -13.90 -0.43
CA GLU A 223 4.28 -13.87 -1.82
C GLU A 223 5.16 -13.00 -2.73
N GLY A 224 5.56 -13.55 -3.88
CA GLY A 224 6.28 -12.83 -4.93
C GLY A 224 7.70 -12.38 -4.55
N LYS A 225 8.23 -12.86 -3.42
CA LYS A 225 9.63 -12.65 -3.05
C LYS A 225 10.42 -13.94 -3.23
N ASN A 226 11.46 -13.87 -4.06
CA ASN A 226 12.37 -14.98 -4.24
C ASN A 226 13.09 -15.30 -2.91
N ASN A 227 12.82 -16.47 -2.35
CA ASN A 227 13.37 -16.90 -1.07
C ASN A 227 14.59 -17.80 -1.30
N LYS A 228 15.78 -17.26 -1.06
CA LYS A 228 17.04 -18.04 -1.00
C LYS A 228 17.53 -18.06 0.43
N GLY A 229 17.38 -19.19 1.11
CA GLY A 229 17.67 -19.28 2.55
C GLY A 229 17.96 -20.68 3.04
N THR A 230 18.32 -20.79 4.33
CA THR A 230 18.68 -22.06 5.00
C THR A 230 17.53 -23.06 5.14
N LEU A 231 16.28 -22.61 5.00
CA LEU A 231 15.08 -23.46 5.05
C LEU A 231 14.78 -24.15 3.71
N VAL A 232 15.35 -23.62 2.62
CA VAL A 232 15.34 -24.21 1.29
C VAL A 232 16.64 -25.01 1.16
N SER A 233 16.63 -26.28 1.58
CA SER A 233 17.84 -27.12 1.55
C SER A 233 18.00 -27.83 0.20
N ASP A 234 19.25 -28.16 -0.14
CA ASP A 234 19.59 -28.89 -1.36
C ASP A 234 19.02 -30.32 -1.39
N ASP A 235 18.65 -30.88 -0.23
CA ASP A 235 17.98 -32.18 -0.12
C ASP A 235 16.90 -32.09 0.96
N ALA A 236 15.73 -31.57 0.59
CA ALA A 236 14.56 -31.46 1.47
C ALA A 236 13.83 -32.81 1.65
N ASP A 237 14.58 -33.91 1.68
CA ASP A 237 14.05 -35.26 1.88
C ASP A 237 14.10 -35.63 3.37
N ILE A 238 13.05 -36.28 3.86
CA ILE A 238 12.87 -36.54 5.28
C ILE A 238 13.46 -37.89 5.65
N LEU A 239 14.47 -37.88 6.54
CA LEU A 239 15.03 -39.09 7.13
C LEU A 239 14.14 -39.60 8.26
N ILE A 240 13.73 -40.86 8.16
CA ILE A 240 13.06 -41.62 9.21
C ILE A 240 14.13 -42.28 10.09
N THR A 241 14.28 -41.82 11.33
CA THR A 241 15.36 -42.26 12.24
C THR A 241 15.00 -43.50 13.06
N LYS A 242 13.71 -43.82 13.17
CA LYS A 242 13.15 -44.96 13.90
C LYS A 242 11.97 -45.51 13.10
N ASP A 243 11.71 -46.81 13.20
CA ASP A 243 10.52 -47.39 12.57
C ASP A 243 9.28 -46.60 12.98
N ALA A 244 8.51 -46.11 12.00
CA ALA A 244 7.42 -45.19 12.27
C ALA A 244 6.28 -45.29 11.26
N ASN A 245 5.06 -45.00 11.72
CA ASN A 245 3.97 -44.64 10.82
C ASN A 245 4.09 -43.16 10.49
N VAL A 246 3.89 -42.80 9.23
CA VAL A 246 4.02 -41.42 8.75
C VAL A 246 2.70 -40.94 8.15
N VAL A 247 2.33 -39.72 8.50
CA VAL A 247 1.06 -39.08 8.08
C VAL A 247 1.37 -37.77 7.39
N ILE A 248 0.70 -37.53 6.27
CA ILE A 248 0.71 -36.26 5.55
C ILE A 248 -0.66 -35.61 5.68
N ASN A 249 -0.69 -34.35 6.11
CA ASN A 249 -1.88 -33.53 6.11
C ASN A 249 -1.78 -32.44 5.05
N TYR A 250 -2.87 -32.17 4.32
CA TYR A 250 -2.96 -31.03 3.43
C TYR A 250 -3.03 -29.73 4.25
N PHE A 251 -2.03 -28.86 4.12
CA PHE A 251 -2.04 -27.56 4.79
C PHE A 251 -2.89 -26.56 4.01
N GLY A 252 -2.73 -26.50 2.69
CA GLY A 252 -3.34 -25.47 1.84
C GLY A 252 -2.33 -24.86 0.88
N GLY A 253 -2.75 -23.93 0.04
CA GLY A 253 -1.91 -23.36 -1.00
C GLY A 253 -2.65 -22.28 -1.78
N ASN A 254 -1.94 -21.27 -2.27
CA ASN A 254 -2.51 -20.21 -3.11
C ASN A 254 -2.06 -20.38 -4.57
N THR A 255 -2.43 -21.52 -5.17
CA THR A 255 -2.03 -21.87 -6.54
C THR A 255 -3.25 -22.12 -7.42
N ALA A 256 -3.16 -21.72 -8.70
CA ALA A 256 -4.11 -22.12 -9.73
C ALA A 256 -3.82 -23.53 -10.31
N ALA A 257 -2.66 -24.09 -9.99
CA ALA A 257 -2.23 -25.37 -10.50
C ALA A 257 -3.01 -26.51 -9.83
N GLN A 258 -3.47 -27.46 -10.66
CA GLN A 258 -4.10 -28.69 -10.16
C GLN A 258 -3.05 -29.80 -10.15
N SER A 259 -2.14 -29.70 -9.20
CA SER A 259 -0.93 -30.51 -9.15
C SER A 259 -1.16 -31.87 -8.50
N VAL A 260 -0.44 -32.90 -8.96
CA VAL A 260 -0.38 -34.21 -8.27
C VAL A 260 0.74 -34.15 -7.25
N PHE A 261 0.48 -34.52 -5.99
CA PHE A 261 1.48 -34.63 -4.93
C PHE A 261 1.77 -36.10 -4.61
N ALA A 262 3.05 -36.47 -4.60
CA ALA A 262 3.50 -37.86 -4.45
C ALA A 262 4.80 -37.96 -3.64
N TYR A 263 5.15 -39.18 -3.24
CA TYR A 263 6.38 -39.49 -2.50
C TYR A 263 7.08 -40.73 -3.03
N TYR A 264 8.36 -40.88 -2.70
CA TYR A 264 9.17 -42.07 -2.97
C TYR A 264 10.07 -42.37 -1.76
N CYS A 265 10.45 -43.63 -1.58
CA CYS A 265 11.28 -44.08 -0.48
C CYS A 265 12.61 -44.62 -0.99
N TYR A 266 13.70 -44.31 -0.29
CA TYR A 266 15.01 -44.84 -0.60
C TYR A 266 15.92 -44.92 0.65
N PRO A 267 16.96 -45.75 0.69
CA PRO A 267 17.88 -45.82 1.82
C PRO A 267 18.66 -44.52 2.06
N LYS A 268 18.95 -44.17 3.31
CA LYS A 268 19.65 -42.91 3.69
C LYS A 268 20.90 -42.59 2.86
N ASP A 269 21.69 -43.61 2.51
CA ASP A 269 22.98 -43.50 1.82
C ASP A 269 22.91 -43.90 0.32
N ALA A 270 21.73 -43.81 -0.29
CA ALA A 270 21.54 -44.13 -1.70
C ALA A 270 22.31 -43.16 -2.63
N SER A 271 22.88 -43.69 -3.72
CA SER A 271 23.43 -42.86 -4.80
C SER A 271 22.32 -42.15 -5.57
N VAL A 272 22.66 -41.07 -6.28
CA VAL A 272 21.71 -40.33 -7.14
C VAL A 272 20.98 -41.24 -8.12
N ASP A 273 21.68 -42.23 -8.71
CA ASP A 273 21.05 -43.22 -9.59
C ASP A 273 20.02 -44.08 -8.88
N LYS A 274 20.31 -44.53 -7.65
CA LYS A 274 19.33 -45.29 -6.84
C LYS A 274 18.14 -44.42 -6.45
N ILE A 275 18.35 -43.14 -6.14
CA ILE A 275 17.25 -42.20 -5.86
C ILE A 275 16.38 -42.03 -7.12
N LYS A 276 17.01 -41.90 -8.30
CA LYS A 276 16.31 -41.82 -9.60
C LYS A 276 15.56 -43.10 -9.95
N GLU A 277 16.07 -44.27 -9.57
CA GLU A 277 15.31 -45.53 -9.70
C GLU A 277 14.11 -45.56 -8.73
N ALA A 278 14.28 -45.09 -7.50
CA ALA A 278 13.20 -45.03 -6.51
C ALA A 278 12.02 -44.14 -6.96
N THR A 279 12.26 -43.07 -7.71
CA THR A 279 11.16 -42.22 -8.23
C THR A 279 10.27 -42.94 -9.25
N LYS A 280 10.77 -43.98 -9.93
CA LYS A 280 9.94 -44.84 -10.80
C LYS A 280 8.93 -45.67 -10.00
N HIS A 281 9.13 -45.78 -8.69
CA HIS A 281 8.24 -46.46 -7.77
C HIS A 281 7.43 -45.48 -6.90
N ALA A 282 7.43 -44.18 -7.23
CA ALA A 282 6.73 -43.16 -6.48
C ALA A 282 5.23 -43.49 -6.33
N CYS A 283 4.64 -43.01 -5.23
CA CYS A 283 3.25 -43.23 -4.87
C CYS A 283 2.49 -41.91 -4.71
N VAL A 284 1.30 -41.84 -5.31
CA VAL A 284 0.41 -40.67 -5.20
C VAL A 284 -0.15 -40.53 -3.79
N ILE A 285 0.03 -39.34 -3.19
CA ILE A 285 -0.61 -38.92 -1.95
C ILE A 285 -1.93 -38.24 -2.28
N PHE A 286 -1.86 -37.11 -3.00
CA PHE A 286 -3.02 -36.34 -3.45
C PHE A 286 -3.03 -36.27 -4.98
N PRO A 287 -4.04 -36.87 -5.65
CA PRO A 287 -4.19 -36.77 -7.11
C PRO A 287 -4.44 -35.34 -7.60
N ASN A 288 -5.00 -34.48 -6.74
CA ASN A 288 -5.22 -33.07 -7.00
C ASN A 288 -5.03 -32.29 -5.68
N ALA A 289 -3.85 -31.71 -5.49
CA ALA A 289 -3.42 -30.96 -4.30
C ALA A 289 -3.94 -29.51 -4.29
N HIS A 290 -5.11 -29.26 -4.87
CA HIS A 290 -5.74 -27.95 -4.96
C HIS A 290 -6.88 -27.81 -3.95
N GLY A 291 -7.10 -26.59 -3.45
CA GLY A 291 -8.15 -26.26 -2.47
C GLY A 291 -9.56 -26.69 -2.88
N ASN A 292 -9.96 -26.49 -4.14
CA ASN A 292 -11.22 -27.01 -4.70
C ASN A 292 -11.43 -28.55 -4.58
N SER A 293 -10.37 -29.35 -4.47
CA SER A 293 -10.46 -30.81 -4.28
C SER A 293 -10.44 -31.19 -2.80
N LEU A 294 -9.52 -30.59 -2.04
CA LEU A 294 -9.23 -30.98 -0.67
C LEU A 294 -9.99 -30.16 0.38
N GLY A 295 -10.58 -29.03 -0.02
CA GLY A 295 -11.06 -27.95 0.84
C GLY A 295 -9.92 -27.00 1.19
N ASN A 296 -10.14 -25.68 1.08
CA ASN A 296 -9.13 -24.68 1.45
C ASN A 296 -8.73 -24.85 2.91
N TYR A 297 -7.43 -25.00 3.16
CA TYR A 297 -6.85 -25.16 4.50
C TYR A 297 -7.49 -26.27 5.35
N SER A 298 -7.89 -27.37 4.71
CA SER A 298 -8.75 -28.36 5.34
C SER A 298 -8.05 -29.30 6.33
N GLY A 299 -6.72 -29.41 6.32
CA GLY A 299 -5.99 -30.28 7.26
C GLY A 299 -6.21 -31.77 7.06
N VAL A 300 -6.85 -32.20 5.95
CA VAL A 300 -7.18 -33.62 5.71
C VAL A 300 -5.92 -34.49 5.63
N ALA A 301 -6.00 -35.70 6.17
CA ALA A 301 -4.85 -36.56 6.40
C ALA A 301 -4.81 -37.79 5.47
N VAL A 302 -3.59 -38.25 5.17
CA VAL A 302 -3.29 -39.50 4.45
C VAL A 302 -2.18 -40.24 5.20
N ASN A 303 -2.37 -41.53 5.44
CA ASN A 303 -1.33 -42.42 5.96
C ASN A 303 -0.44 -42.90 4.82
N LEU A 304 0.88 -42.75 4.97
CA LEU A 304 1.83 -43.26 3.99
C LEU A 304 2.09 -44.76 4.19
N LYS A 305 2.44 -45.42 3.08
CA LYS A 305 2.92 -46.81 3.08
C LYS A 305 4.40 -46.88 2.71
N TYR A 306 5.14 -47.80 3.29
CA TYR A 306 6.52 -48.05 2.90
C TYR A 306 6.58 -48.67 1.50
N ILE A 307 7.38 -48.06 0.62
CA ILE A 307 7.69 -48.57 -0.71
C ILE A 307 9.06 -49.21 -0.62
N ASN A 308 9.13 -50.54 -0.80
CA ASN A 308 10.42 -51.24 -0.77
C ASN A 308 11.24 -50.99 -2.05
N GLU A 309 12.50 -51.45 -2.08
CA GLU A 309 13.39 -51.26 -3.24
C GLU A 309 12.85 -51.87 -4.55
N ALA A 310 11.95 -52.87 -4.46
CA ALA A 310 11.30 -53.47 -5.63
C ALA A 310 10.03 -52.71 -6.08
N GLY A 311 9.70 -51.60 -5.39
CA GLY A 311 8.56 -50.75 -5.68
C GLY A 311 7.21 -51.25 -5.16
N ASN A 312 7.21 -52.26 -4.29
CA ASN A 312 6.00 -52.87 -3.75
C ASN A 312 5.73 -52.40 -2.31
N PHE A 313 4.45 -52.39 -1.92
CA PHE A 313 4.08 -52.32 -0.51
C PHE A 313 4.27 -53.70 0.15
N PRO A 314 4.93 -53.79 1.32
CA PRO A 314 5.00 -55.03 2.09
C PRO A 314 3.60 -55.60 2.38
N GLN A 315 3.48 -56.94 2.42
CA GLN A 315 2.22 -57.59 2.81
C GLN A 315 1.93 -57.41 4.31
N GLU A 316 2.98 -57.45 5.13
CA GLU A 316 2.90 -57.24 6.57
C GLU A 316 3.27 -55.80 6.91
N ASP A 317 2.43 -55.16 7.72
CA ASP A 317 2.62 -53.80 8.25
C ASP A 317 3.08 -52.75 7.19
N PRO A 318 2.34 -52.61 6.06
CA PRO A 318 2.74 -51.72 4.98
C PRO A 318 2.83 -50.25 5.39
N GLU A 319 2.23 -49.85 6.52
CA GLU A 319 2.22 -48.48 7.02
C GLU A 319 3.44 -48.16 7.90
N ARG A 320 4.25 -49.16 8.25
CA ARG A 320 5.45 -48.99 9.05
C ARG A 320 6.66 -48.76 8.15
N ILE A 321 7.18 -47.54 8.18
CA ILE A 321 8.36 -47.13 7.44
C ILE A 321 9.61 -47.45 8.28
N PRO A 322 10.55 -48.29 7.79
CA PRO A 322 11.74 -48.66 8.55
C PRO A 322 12.68 -47.49 8.82
N ALA A 323 13.40 -47.56 9.94
CA ALA A 323 14.51 -46.65 10.23
C ALA A 323 15.57 -46.64 9.11
N ASN A 324 16.25 -45.51 8.94
CA ASN A 324 17.23 -45.24 7.87
C ASN A 324 16.62 -45.19 6.46
N THR A 325 15.29 -45.02 6.35
CA THR A 325 14.61 -44.68 5.10
C THR A 325 14.53 -43.17 4.95
N LYS A 326 14.84 -42.64 3.77
CA LYS A 326 14.49 -41.28 3.37
C LYS A 326 13.21 -41.29 2.55
N ILE A 327 12.36 -40.29 2.80
CA ILE A 327 11.14 -40.01 2.04
C ILE A 327 11.40 -38.73 1.24
N GLY A 328 11.45 -38.86 -0.09
CA GLY A 328 11.43 -37.72 -0.99
C GLY A 328 10.01 -37.44 -1.47
N PHE A 329 9.75 -36.19 -1.82
CA PHE A 329 8.48 -35.69 -2.33
C PHE A 329 8.62 -35.18 -3.75
N LEU A 330 7.51 -35.19 -4.47
CA LEU A 330 7.41 -34.53 -5.75
C LEU A 330 6.04 -33.89 -5.93
N ILE A 331 6.04 -32.77 -6.64
CA ILE A 331 4.84 -32.14 -7.16
C ILE A 331 4.91 -32.13 -8.69
N TRP A 332 3.84 -32.62 -9.31
CA TRP A 332 3.67 -32.58 -10.75
C TRP A 332 2.66 -31.50 -11.10
N ASN A 333 3.18 -30.36 -11.56
CA ASN A 333 2.38 -29.21 -11.91
C ASN A 333 1.33 -29.55 -12.96
N ASN A 334 0.07 -29.24 -12.64
CA ASN A 334 -1.10 -29.53 -13.48
C ASN A 334 -1.23 -31.00 -13.93
N GLY A 335 -0.64 -31.95 -13.19
CA GLY A 335 -0.75 -33.38 -13.50
C GLY A 335 -2.20 -33.89 -13.51
N TRP A 336 -3.08 -33.31 -12.68
CA TRP A 336 -4.52 -33.62 -12.68
C TRP A 336 -5.20 -33.24 -14.00
N LYS A 337 -4.72 -32.17 -14.67
CA LYS A 337 -5.21 -31.71 -15.98
C LYS A 337 -4.62 -32.49 -17.16
N ASN A 338 -3.81 -33.51 -16.89
CA ASN A 338 -3.07 -34.31 -17.86
C ASN A 338 -1.90 -33.58 -18.56
N THR A 339 -1.28 -32.60 -17.91
CA THR A 339 -0.05 -31.97 -18.42
C THR A 339 1.08 -33.00 -18.44
N LYS A 340 1.94 -33.00 -19.47
CA LYS A 340 3.06 -33.95 -19.56
C LYS A 340 4.03 -33.78 -18.38
N ALA A 341 4.56 -34.89 -17.86
CA ALA A 341 5.49 -34.88 -16.72
C ALA A 341 6.83 -34.19 -17.02
N ASN A 342 7.35 -34.32 -18.26
CA ASN A 342 8.64 -33.76 -18.62
C ASN A 342 8.61 -32.22 -18.54
N GLY A 343 9.49 -31.66 -17.70
CA GLY A 343 9.59 -30.22 -17.45
C GLY A 343 8.64 -29.68 -16.37
N ASN A 344 7.67 -30.47 -15.89
CA ASN A 344 6.63 -30.07 -14.93
C ASN A 344 6.64 -30.89 -13.64
N MET A 345 7.70 -31.68 -13.39
CA MET A 345 7.90 -32.40 -12.14
C MET A 345 9.00 -31.76 -11.33
N PHE A 346 8.68 -31.45 -10.08
CA PHE A 346 9.53 -30.77 -9.12
C PHE A 346 9.72 -31.66 -7.91
N TYR A 347 10.97 -32.00 -7.62
CA TYR A 347 11.35 -32.94 -6.57
C TYR A 347 11.96 -32.20 -5.38
N SER A 348 11.75 -32.72 -4.18
CA SER A 348 12.47 -32.25 -2.99
C SER A 348 13.96 -32.61 -3.02
N THR A 349 14.34 -33.65 -3.79
CA THR A 349 15.75 -33.94 -4.11
C THR A 349 16.25 -33.05 -5.26
N LYS A 350 17.05 -32.02 -4.97
CA LYS A 350 17.54 -31.05 -5.98
C LYS A 350 18.26 -31.68 -7.17
N SER A 351 19.01 -32.77 -6.92
CA SER A 351 19.79 -33.43 -7.97
C SER A 351 18.92 -33.98 -9.12
N LEU A 352 17.65 -34.29 -8.84
CA LEU A 352 16.66 -34.77 -9.81
C LEU A 352 16.02 -33.64 -10.63
N ASN A 353 16.07 -32.40 -10.13
CA ASN A 353 15.48 -31.25 -10.82
C ASN A 353 16.34 -30.84 -12.03
N SER A 354 15.68 -30.52 -13.13
CA SER A 354 16.34 -30.13 -14.39
C SER A 354 17.02 -28.78 -14.31
N ASP A 355 16.46 -27.87 -13.52
CA ASP A 355 16.94 -26.50 -13.28
C ASP A 355 18.00 -26.44 -12.17
N LYS A 356 18.25 -27.55 -11.47
CA LYS A 356 19.18 -27.63 -10.33
C LYS A 356 18.80 -26.70 -9.18
N ILE A 357 17.52 -26.39 -9.04
CA ILE A 357 16.96 -25.63 -7.92
C ILE A 357 16.18 -26.58 -7.00
N SER A 358 16.19 -26.33 -5.70
CA SER A 358 15.29 -27.00 -4.76
C SER A 358 13.91 -26.36 -4.87
N HIS A 359 12.86 -27.16 -4.92
CA HIS A 359 11.44 -26.71 -5.03
C HIS A 359 10.67 -26.95 -3.73
N THR A 360 11.38 -27.12 -2.62
CA THR A 360 10.80 -27.54 -1.33
C THR A 360 11.56 -26.89 -0.20
N ALA A 361 10.82 -26.35 0.76
CA ALA A 361 11.32 -25.90 2.04
C ALA A 361 10.67 -26.71 3.16
N ILE A 362 11.43 -26.99 4.22
CA ILE A 362 10.93 -27.76 5.37
C ILE A 362 11.39 -27.11 6.66
N PHE A 363 10.45 -26.94 7.59
CA PHE A 363 10.71 -26.38 8.91
C PHE A 363 9.75 -26.92 9.95
N ALA A 364 10.12 -26.81 11.22
CA ALA A 364 9.23 -27.04 12.34
C ALA A 364 8.71 -25.70 12.88
N ALA A 365 7.40 -25.59 13.00
CA ALA A 365 6.69 -24.46 13.60
C ALA A 365 5.96 -24.91 14.87
N LYS A 366 5.44 -23.93 15.62
CA LYS A 366 4.52 -24.18 16.73
C LYS A 366 3.13 -23.71 16.34
N ASN A 367 2.13 -24.58 16.52
CA ASN A 367 0.73 -24.17 16.36
C ASN A 367 0.29 -23.25 17.51
N LYS A 368 -0.96 -22.80 17.50
CA LYS A 368 -1.51 -21.93 18.56
C LYS A 368 -1.43 -22.54 19.98
N ALA A 369 -1.42 -23.87 20.09
CA ALA A 369 -1.30 -24.59 21.36
C ALA A 369 0.16 -24.79 21.82
N GLY A 370 1.15 -24.36 21.02
CA GLY A 370 2.57 -24.54 21.29
C GLY A 370 3.12 -25.91 20.86
N GLU A 371 2.32 -26.73 20.17
CA GLU A 371 2.72 -28.05 19.71
C GLU A 371 3.59 -27.94 18.45
N ARG A 372 4.64 -28.77 18.39
CA ARG A 372 5.57 -28.81 17.25
C ARG A 372 4.91 -29.47 16.04
N VAL A 373 4.92 -28.77 14.91
CA VAL A 373 4.37 -29.21 13.62
C VAL A 373 5.47 -29.10 12.57
N ASN A 374 5.72 -30.17 11.81
CA ASN A 374 6.66 -30.12 10.68
C ASN A 374 5.91 -29.72 9.42
N VAL A 375 6.29 -28.60 8.82
CA VAL A 375 5.67 -28.05 7.61
C VAL A 375 6.60 -28.30 6.42
N ILE A 376 5.99 -28.73 5.32
CA ILE A 376 6.61 -28.83 4.00
C ILE A 376 5.93 -27.76 3.15
N THR A 377 6.67 -26.82 2.59
CA THR A 377 6.15 -25.87 1.59
C THR A 377 6.85 -26.12 0.28
N MET A 378 6.13 -25.94 -0.82
CA MET A 378 6.62 -26.28 -2.14
C MET A 378 6.30 -25.18 -3.12
N GLU A 379 7.25 -25.01 -4.02
CA GLU A 379 7.11 -24.26 -5.26
C GLU A 379 6.61 -25.23 -6.32
N ASP A 380 5.53 -24.86 -7.03
CA ASP A 380 4.97 -25.62 -8.13
C ASP A 380 5.30 -25.02 -9.50
N TRP A 381 6.08 -23.93 -9.54
CA TRP A 381 6.62 -23.31 -10.75
C TRP A 381 8.13 -23.02 -10.67
N LYS A 382 8.69 -22.19 -11.57
CA LYS A 382 10.14 -21.92 -11.67
C LYS A 382 10.54 -20.44 -11.53
N ASN A 383 9.58 -19.51 -11.47
CA ASN A 383 9.84 -18.12 -11.84
C ASN A 383 9.93 -17.15 -10.66
N ASP A 384 9.10 -17.30 -9.64
CA ASP A 384 9.06 -16.50 -8.40
C ASP A 384 9.95 -17.12 -7.31
N ASN A 385 9.92 -18.45 -7.16
CA ASN A 385 10.64 -19.18 -6.11
C ASN A 385 10.33 -18.61 -4.72
N ASP A 386 9.04 -18.39 -4.45
CA ASP A 386 8.60 -17.93 -3.13
C ASP A 386 8.27 -19.10 -2.20
N TYR A 387 8.10 -20.32 -2.74
CA TYR A 387 7.89 -21.57 -2.00
C TYR A 387 6.60 -21.59 -1.18
N ASN A 388 5.59 -20.82 -1.58
CA ASN A 388 4.32 -20.74 -0.87
C ASN A 388 3.12 -21.31 -1.66
N ASP A 389 3.31 -21.82 -2.88
CA ASP A 389 2.21 -22.29 -3.74
C ASP A 389 1.33 -23.34 -3.06
N VAL A 390 1.96 -24.32 -2.40
CA VAL A 390 1.28 -25.34 -1.63
C VAL A 390 2.10 -25.81 -0.44
N ALA A 391 1.42 -26.14 0.64
CA ALA A 391 1.99 -26.61 1.88
C ALA A 391 1.31 -27.89 2.39
N PHE A 392 2.06 -28.63 3.18
CA PHE A 392 1.66 -29.86 3.84
C PHE A 392 2.25 -29.90 5.25
N VAL A 393 1.66 -30.74 6.10
CA VAL A 393 2.24 -31.12 7.39
C VAL A 393 2.64 -32.58 7.35
N ILE A 394 3.79 -32.91 7.93
CA ILE A 394 4.23 -34.29 8.12
C ILE A 394 4.41 -34.61 9.60
N SER A 395 3.83 -35.73 10.01
CA SER A 395 3.96 -36.25 11.38
C SER A 395 4.34 -37.73 11.37
N SER A 396 4.90 -38.18 12.48
CA SER A 396 5.29 -39.57 12.69
C SER A 396 4.86 -40.08 14.05
N ASN A 397 4.71 -41.41 14.15
CA ASN A 397 4.59 -42.11 15.42
C ASN A 397 5.68 -43.19 15.50
N PRO A 398 6.68 -43.07 16.39
CA PRO A 398 6.86 -42.01 17.38
C PRO A 398 7.26 -40.66 16.76
N ILE A 399 6.82 -39.53 17.34
CA ILE A 399 7.10 -38.18 16.82
C ILE A 399 8.59 -37.87 16.65
N THR A 400 9.45 -38.53 17.46
CA THR A 400 10.91 -38.41 17.39
C THR A 400 11.54 -39.08 16.16
N ALA A 401 10.74 -39.73 15.29
CA ALA A 401 11.25 -40.35 14.08
C ALA A 401 11.54 -39.33 12.96
N ILE A 402 11.02 -38.09 13.07
CA ILE A 402 11.23 -36.99 12.12
C ILE A 402 11.80 -35.79 12.86
N GLU A 403 12.98 -35.34 12.42
CA GLU A 403 13.63 -34.13 12.88
C GLU A 403 13.83 -33.18 11.69
N VAL A 404 13.35 -31.94 11.84
CA VAL A 404 13.48 -30.87 10.85
C VAL A 404 13.81 -29.56 11.59
N PRO A 405 14.51 -28.60 10.96
CA PRO A 405 14.97 -27.40 11.63
C PRO A 405 13.80 -26.58 12.18
N GLU A 406 13.87 -26.17 13.44
CA GLU A 406 12.88 -25.28 14.06
C GLU A 406 13.14 -23.83 13.63
N VAL A 407 12.06 -23.11 13.31
CA VAL A 407 12.11 -21.68 13.03
C VAL A 407 11.57 -20.87 14.21
N PRO A 408 12.13 -19.68 14.48
CA PRO A 408 11.55 -18.76 15.45
C PRO A 408 10.09 -18.46 15.14
N ASN A 409 9.32 -18.08 16.16
CA ASN A 409 8.03 -17.44 15.90
C ASN A 409 8.29 -16.15 15.09
N PRO A 410 7.58 -15.89 13.98
CA PRO A 410 7.83 -14.73 13.13
C PRO A 410 7.61 -13.38 13.83
N GLY A 411 6.99 -13.36 15.00
CA GLY A 411 6.81 -12.15 15.80
C GLY A 411 5.73 -11.23 15.24
N ASP A 412 5.75 -9.98 15.70
CA ASP A 412 4.76 -8.97 15.31
C ASP A 412 4.98 -8.50 13.88
N ARG A 413 3.86 -8.29 13.18
CA ARG A 413 3.85 -7.81 11.80
C ARG A 413 3.65 -6.29 11.76
N GLN A 414 4.14 -5.68 10.69
CA GLN A 414 4.03 -4.25 10.46
C GLN A 414 3.57 -3.99 9.03
N GLY A 415 2.93 -2.85 8.82
CA GLY A 415 2.50 -2.36 7.52
C GLY A 415 2.90 -0.90 7.34
N THR A 416 2.87 -0.43 6.10
CA THR A 416 3.20 0.95 5.75
C THR A 416 2.11 1.53 4.84
N GLU A 417 1.66 2.73 5.16
CA GLU A 417 0.74 3.52 4.33
C GLU A 417 1.46 4.76 3.80
N ASN A 418 1.32 5.04 2.50
CA ASN A 418 2.05 6.11 1.84
C ASN A 418 1.11 7.17 1.29
N TYR A 419 1.51 8.43 1.41
CA TYR A 419 0.85 9.58 0.82
C TYR A 419 1.84 10.41 0.01
N SER A 420 1.37 11.04 -1.05
CA SER A 420 2.18 11.97 -1.83
C SER A 420 1.31 13.00 -2.53
N GLY A 421 1.87 14.18 -2.79
CA GLY A 421 1.15 15.23 -3.48
C GLY A 421 1.93 16.53 -3.59
N VAL A 422 1.25 17.54 -4.13
CA VAL A 422 1.73 18.91 -4.25
C VAL A 422 0.81 19.84 -3.48
N LEU A 423 1.39 20.84 -2.84
CA LEU A 423 0.74 21.96 -2.18
C LEU A 423 1.22 23.24 -2.87
N GLY A 424 0.27 24.05 -3.36
CA GLY A 424 0.53 25.40 -3.87
C GLY A 424 -0.20 26.42 -3.00
N PHE A 425 0.43 27.56 -2.74
CA PHE A 425 -0.11 28.63 -1.90
C PHE A 425 -0.01 29.97 -2.62
N GLU A 426 -0.99 30.84 -2.37
CA GLU A 426 -0.90 32.30 -2.55
C GLU A 426 -0.41 32.94 -1.24
N ASP A 427 0.30 34.07 -1.33
CA ASP A 427 0.83 34.81 -0.18
C ASP A 427 0.18 36.17 0.08
N ASN A 428 -0.78 36.55 -0.77
CA ASN A 428 -1.47 37.84 -0.73
C ASN A 428 -2.76 37.87 0.10
N TRP A 429 -3.11 36.79 0.81
CA TRP A 429 -4.29 36.75 1.69
C TRP A 429 -4.29 37.97 2.65
N PRO A 430 -5.42 38.68 2.82
CA PRO A 430 -6.77 38.30 2.40
C PRO A 430 -7.17 38.77 0.99
N GLU A 431 -6.26 39.39 0.24
CA GLU A 431 -6.51 39.77 -1.15
C GLU A 431 -6.24 38.59 -2.10
N GLN A 432 -6.87 38.60 -3.27
CA GLN A 432 -6.78 37.50 -4.22
C GLN A 432 -5.37 37.35 -4.82
N GLY A 433 -4.65 38.45 -5.07
CA GLY A 433 -3.39 38.40 -5.80
C GLY A 433 -3.57 38.14 -7.31
N ASP A 434 -2.53 37.60 -7.94
CA ASP A 434 -2.48 37.23 -9.36
C ASP A 434 -2.91 35.77 -9.63
N TYR A 435 -3.03 34.97 -8.57
CA TYR A 435 -3.72 33.69 -8.56
C TYR A 435 -3.06 32.61 -9.44
N ASP A 436 -1.74 32.56 -9.43
CA ASP A 436 -0.95 31.58 -10.17
C ASP A 436 -0.62 30.30 -9.36
N LEU A 437 -0.94 30.32 -8.05
CA LEU A 437 -0.76 29.28 -7.03
C LEU A 437 0.69 28.80 -6.89
N ASN A 438 1.64 29.67 -7.17
CA ASN A 438 3.06 29.32 -7.16
C ASN A 438 3.92 30.18 -6.19
N ASP A 439 3.34 31.08 -5.39
CA ASP A 439 4.08 31.91 -4.43
C ASP A 439 4.97 31.09 -3.48
N VAL A 440 4.44 29.94 -3.02
CA VAL A 440 5.19 28.85 -2.39
C VAL A 440 4.64 27.51 -2.87
N VAL A 441 5.52 26.64 -3.37
CA VAL A 441 5.14 25.27 -3.80
C VAL A 441 5.93 24.22 -3.04
N MET A 442 5.22 23.34 -2.35
CA MET A 442 5.78 22.21 -1.62
C MET A 442 5.33 20.89 -2.25
N LYS A 443 6.27 19.99 -2.51
CA LYS A 443 5.96 18.57 -2.76
C LYS A 443 6.04 17.83 -1.44
N TYR A 444 5.22 16.81 -1.22
CA TYR A 444 5.33 15.96 -0.04
C TYR A 444 5.26 14.48 -0.37
N GLN A 445 5.95 13.69 0.45
CA GLN A 445 5.84 12.24 0.55
C GLN A 445 5.81 11.87 2.02
N SER A 446 4.79 11.14 2.46
CA SER A 446 4.66 10.67 3.84
C SER A 446 4.57 9.15 3.87
N SER A 447 5.28 8.53 4.81
CA SER A 447 5.25 7.10 5.09
C SER A 447 4.86 6.89 6.55
N VAL A 448 3.77 6.16 6.79
CA VAL A 448 3.25 5.84 8.13
C VAL A 448 3.42 4.35 8.37
N ASP A 449 4.37 3.99 9.22
CA ASP A 449 4.59 2.62 9.65
C ASP A 449 3.73 2.30 10.88
N TYR A 450 3.08 1.14 10.89
CA TYR A 450 2.16 0.74 11.96
C TYR A 450 2.22 -0.76 12.26
N ASN A 451 1.83 -1.13 13.47
CA ASN A 451 1.82 -2.52 13.93
C ASN A 451 0.53 -3.27 13.54
N ILE A 452 0.43 -4.55 13.92
CA ILE A 452 -0.72 -5.43 13.65
C ILE A 452 -2.06 -4.91 14.21
N ASP A 453 -2.04 -4.00 15.19
CA ASP A 453 -3.23 -3.35 15.75
C ASP A 453 -3.57 -2.02 15.04
N ASN A 454 -2.88 -1.71 13.95
CA ASN A 454 -2.93 -0.44 13.22
C ASN A 454 -2.53 0.77 14.08
N LYS A 455 -1.62 0.57 15.04
CA LYS A 455 -1.04 1.65 15.84
C LYS A 455 0.28 2.12 15.25
N VAL A 456 0.42 3.43 15.13
CA VAL A 456 1.56 4.07 14.47
C VAL A 456 2.83 3.88 15.28
N LEU A 457 3.87 3.39 14.61
CA LEU A 457 5.21 3.18 15.14
C LEU A 457 6.14 4.34 14.75
N ASN A 458 6.04 4.77 13.49
CA ASN A 458 6.92 5.77 12.91
C ASN A 458 6.19 6.51 11.78
N ILE A 459 6.47 7.81 11.66
CA ILE A 459 6.02 8.66 10.55
C ILE A 459 7.27 9.28 9.94
N ILE A 460 7.42 9.19 8.62
CA ILE A 460 8.48 9.86 7.86
C ILE A 460 7.82 10.77 6.85
N ASP A 461 7.88 12.07 7.10
CA ASP A 461 7.40 13.11 6.20
C ASP A 461 8.58 13.76 5.48
N LYS A 462 8.58 13.71 4.15
CA LYS A 462 9.52 14.41 3.29
C LYS A 462 8.78 15.54 2.60
N PHE A 463 9.20 16.77 2.87
CA PHE A 463 8.68 17.98 2.23
C PHE A 463 9.77 18.63 1.38
N THR A 464 9.51 18.84 0.11
CA THR A 464 10.44 19.47 -0.83
C THR A 464 9.91 20.83 -1.25
N LEU A 465 10.62 21.89 -0.88
CA LEU A 465 10.39 23.23 -1.40
C LEU A 465 10.82 23.26 -2.87
N ALA A 466 9.84 23.33 -3.76
CA ALA A 466 10.01 23.20 -5.20
C ALA A 466 10.10 24.56 -5.91
N TRP A 467 9.34 25.56 -5.43
CA TRP A 467 9.29 26.89 -6.03
C TRP A 467 8.88 27.97 -5.02
N THR A 468 9.25 29.22 -5.31
CA THR A 468 8.75 30.41 -4.60
C THR A 468 8.62 31.59 -5.57
N GLY A 469 7.45 31.75 -6.19
CA GLY A 469 7.10 32.88 -7.06
C GLY A 469 6.83 34.19 -6.31
N ALA A 470 6.78 34.15 -4.99
CA ALA A 470 6.43 35.32 -4.17
C ALA A 470 7.39 36.51 -4.27
N ASN A 471 6.91 37.72 -3.94
CA ASN A 471 7.78 38.83 -3.53
C ASN A 471 8.08 38.83 -2.02
N TYR A 472 7.14 38.31 -1.20
CA TYR A 472 7.31 38.28 0.24
C TYR A 472 8.21 37.14 0.71
N LYS A 473 8.56 37.21 2.00
CA LYS A 473 9.27 36.16 2.71
C LYS A 473 8.23 35.28 3.40
N ASN A 474 8.10 34.07 2.90
CA ASN A 474 7.10 33.12 3.37
C ASN A 474 7.77 31.98 4.15
N SER A 475 7.18 31.63 5.30
CA SER A 475 7.53 30.41 6.04
C SER A 475 6.66 29.25 5.60
N PHE A 476 7.07 28.02 5.85
CA PHE A 476 6.19 26.84 5.73
C PHE A 476 6.20 26.00 7.00
N ALA A 477 5.01 25.59 7.41
CA ALA A 477 4.77 24.73 8.56
C ALA A 477 3.55 23.83 8.30
N TYR A 478 3.37 22.82 9.13
CA TYR A 478 2.15 22.02 9.15
C TYR A 478 1.80 21.62 10.57
N GLU A 479 0.50 21.52 10.85
CA GLU A 479 -0.03 21.04 12.11
C GLU A 479 -0.47 19.58 11.98
N VAL A 480 0.06 18.71 12.84
CA VAL A 480 -0.32 17.30 12.89
C VAL A 480 -1.64 17.09 13.66
N PRO A 481 -2.49 16.13 13.26
CA PRO A 481 -3.83 15.92 13.85
C PRO A 481 -3.79 15.09 15.16
N PHE A 482 -2.61 14.98 15.78
CA PHE A 482 -2.40 14.18 16.98
C PHE A 482 -1.48 14.91 17.96
N ASP A 483 -1.54 14.50 19.22
CA ASP A 483 -0.72 15.07 20.29
C ASP A 483 0.76 14.67 20.10
N LEU A 484 1.54 15.59 19.55
CA LEU A 484 2.95 15.39 19.24
C LEU A 484 3.79 15.15 20.50
N SER A 485 3.32 15.59 21.68
CA SER A 485 4.02 15.35 22.96
C SER A 485 4.08 13.87 23.36
N LYS A 486 3.28 13.01 22.72
CA LYS A 486 3.30 11.55 22.91
C LYS A 486 4.36 10.85 22.06
N ALA A 487 4.98 11.55 21.10
CA ALA A 487 6.10 11.01 20.35
C ALA A 487 7.30 10.81 21.28
N SER A 488 8.00 9.69 21.13
CA SER A 488 9.26 9.46 21.86
C SER A 488 10.42 10.24 21.26
N GLN A 489 10.36 10.58 19.98
CA GLN A 489 11.40 11.33 19.28
C GLN A 489 10.83 12.06 18.07
N VAL A 490 11.32 13.28 17.82
CA VAL A 490 11.07 14.04 16.59
C VAL A 490 12.42 14.51 16.05
N ILE A 491 12.76 14.12 14.83
CA ILE A 491 14.02 14.46 14.16
C ILE A 491 13.71 15.25 12.88
N ILE A 492 14.42 16.35 12.64
CA ILE A 492 14.28 17.15 11.41
C ILE A 492 15.66 17.23 10.73
N ASN A 493 15.77 16.77 9.49
CA ASN A 493 17.01 16.73 8.70
C ASN A 493 18.18 15.97 9.35
N GLY A 494 17.88 15.02 10.24
CA GLY A 494 18.90 14.23 10.94
C GLY A 494 19.39 14.84 12.26
N ASP A 495 18.98 16.08 12.57
CA ASP A 495 19.27 16.74 13.83
C ASP A 495 18.05 16.64 14.78
N GLU A 496 18.28 16.32 16.06
CA GLU A 496 17.26 16.45 17.11
C GLU A 496 16.99 17.93 17.39
N ILE A 497 16.06 18.54 16.65
CA ILE A 497 15.74 19.96 16.76
C ILE A 497 14.32 20.16 17.31
N THR A 498 14.15 21.12 18.23
CA THR A 498 12.87 21.55 18.82
C THR A 498 12.08 22.54 17.95
N SER A 499 12.15 22.44 16.61
CA SER A 499 11.44 23.37 15.69
C SER A 499 9.94 23.03 15.56
N TYR A 500 9.32 22.67 16.68
CA TYR A 500 7.89 22.44 16.80
C TYR A 500 7.34 23.09 18.08
N SER A 501 6.08 23.52 18.04
CA SER A 501 5.37 24.11 19.17
C SER A 501 3.95 23.56 19.22
N GLY A 502 3.60 22.90 20.32
CA GLY A 502 2.40 22.07 20.36
C GLY A 502 2.46 21.01 19.27
N ASN A 503 1.48 21.02 18.36
CA ASN A 503 1.39 20.10 17.22
C ASN A 503 1.89 20.71 15.90
N VAL A 504 2.45 21.92 15.92
CA VAL A 504 2.92 22.62 14.72
C VAL A 504 4.40 22.36 14.51
N ILE A 505 4.78 21.84 13.35
CA ILE A 505 6.17 21.62 12.93
C ILE A 505 6.52 22.69 11.88
N THR A 506 7.53 23.52 12.16
CA THR A 506 7.98 24.56 11.23
C THR A 506 9.25 24.11 10.52
N LEU A 507 9.24 24.07 9.18
CA LEU A 507 10.37 23.60 8.38
C LEU A 507 11.35 24.73 8.05
N PHE A 508 10.84 25.89 7.66
CA PHE A 508 11.65 27.07 7.36
C PHE A 508 10.86 28.35 7.55
N LYS A 509 11.57 29.48 7.67
CA LYS A 509 10.98 30.82 7.88
C LYS A 509 11.01 31.73 6.64
N ASP A 510 11.83 31.42 5.65
CA ASP A 510 12.04 32.27 4.46
C ASP A 510 12.36 31.38 3.25
N ALA A 511 11.32 31.04 2.46
CA ALA A 511 11.44 30.18 1.27
C ALA A 511 12.53 30.65 0.29
N LYS A 512 12.67 31.96 0.10
CA LYS A 512 13.70 32.52 -0.79
C LYS A 512 15.10 32.28 -0.26
N ALA A 513 15.30 32.42 1.05
CA ALA A 513 16.58 32.09 1.66
C ALA A 513 16.93 30.60 1.51
N GLU A 514 15.94 29.72 1.68
CA GLU A 514 16.13 28.27 1.54
C GLU A 514 16.55 27.86 0.11
N LEU A 515 16.07 28.58 -0.91
CA LEU A 515 16.43 28.36 -2.32
C LEU A 515 17.60 29.24 -2.81
N GLY A 516 18.21 30.06 -1.95
CA GLY A 516 19.36 30.90 -2.31
C GLY A 516 19.03 32.11 -3.19
N VAL A 517 17.78 32.58 -3.17
CA VAL A 517 17.23 33.63 -4.04
C VAL A 517 16.66 34.82 -3.26
N SER A 518 17.17 35.11 -2.05
CA SER A 518 16.61 36.13 -1.13
C SER A 518 16.39 37.53 -1.71
N ASN A 519 17.10 37.92 -2.78
CA ASN A 519 17.01 39.25 -3.41
C ASN A 519 16.41 39.21 -4.83
N VAL A 520 15.81 38.09 -5.23
CA VAL A 520 15.18 37.92 -6.54
C VAL A 520 13.70 38.25 -6.40
N ASN A 521 13.16 39.08 -7.30
CA ASN A 521 11.73 39.35 -7.36
C ASN A 521 11.00 38.19 -8.02
N ALA A 522 9.71 38.08 -7.75
CA ALA A 522 8.77 37.14 -8.36
C ALA A 522 8.99 36.92 -9.87
N GLU A 523 8.88 38.01 -10.65
CA GLU A 523 9.00 38.00 -12.11
C GLU A 523 10.38 37.53 -12.63
N ASP A 524 11.42 37.65 -11.81
CA ASP A 524 12.79 37.26 -12.16
C ASP A 524 13.12 35.81 -11.76
N MET A 525 12.23 35.12 -11.05
CA MET A 525 12.42 33.73 -10.61
C MET A 525 12.58 32.77 -11.79
N ILE A 526 11.88 32.99 -12.90
CA ILE A 526 11.99 32.18 -14.13
C ILE A 526 13.42 32.09 -14.68
N ASN A 527 14.25 33.11 -14.40
CA ASN A 527 15.63 33.21 -14.86
C ASN A 527 16.63 32.53 -13.90
N GLN A 528 16.18 32.07 -12.73
CA GLN A 528 17.04 31.44 -11.74
C GLN A 528 17.16 29.93 -11.99
N ASN A 529 18.35 29.39 -11.71
CA ASN A 529 18.58 27.96 -11.65
C ASN A 529 18.54 27.52 -10.18
N ILE A 530 17.33 27.27 -9.67
CA ILE A 530 17.14 26.84 -8.28
C ILE A 530 17.33 25.33 -8.14
N GLN A 531 17.87 24.92 -7.00
CA GLN A 531 17.89 23.52 -6.57
C GLN A 531 16.82 23.33 -5.51
N GLU A 532 15.89 22.39 -5.72
CA GLU A 532 14.86 22.08 -4.74
C GLU A 532 15.48 21.66 -3.39
N LYS A 533 14.86 22.10 -2.29
CA LYS A 533 15.34 21.79 -0.94
C LYS A 533 14.38 20.84 -0.23
N THR A 534 14.88 19.69 0.20
CA THR A 534 14.08 18.67 0.89
C THR A 534 14.35 18.66 2.39
N TYR A 535 13.26 18.61 3.16
CA TYR A 535 13.24 18.42 4.60
C TYR A 535 12.70 17.04 4.91
N THR A 536 13.35 16.29 5.81
CA THR A 536 12.84 15.00 6.31
C THR A 536 12.53 15.13 7.79
N VAL A 537 11.27 14.86 8.15
CA VAL A 537 10.80 14.80 9.53
C VAL A 537 10.50 13.35 9.89
N SER A 538 11.07 12.85 10.97
CA SER A 538 10.78 11.53 11.52
C SER A 538 10.16 11.68 12.90
N ILE A 539 8.99 11.05 13.12
CA ILE A 539 8.24 11.06 14.38
C ILE A 539 8.08 9.62 14.83
N GLN A 540 8.65 9.26 15.98
CA GLN A 540 8.68 7.88 16.47
C GLN A 540 7.83 7.70 17.73
N PHE A 541 7.25 6.51 17.89
CA PHE A 541 6.40 6.14 19.03
C PHE A 541 6.82 4.80 19.64
N ASN A 542 7.51 4.83 20.78
CA ASN A 542 7.89 3.60 21.50
C ASN A 542 6.73 2.90 22.22
N ASN A 543 5.64 3.62 22.52
CA ASN A 543 4.42 3.09 23.14
C ASN A 543 3.21 3.42 22.24
N PRO A 544 3.03 2.67 21.14
CA PRO A 544 2.12 3.07 20.07
C PRO A 544 0.65 2.96 20.51
N THR A 545 0.00 4.11 20.65
CA THR A 545 -1.46 4.22 20.94
C THR A 545 -2.23 4.98 19.86
N LEU A 546 -1.50 5.78 19.07
CA LEU A 546 -2.02 6.56 17.95
C LEU A 546 -2.52 5.63 16.86
N ASP A 547 -3.79 5.78 16.48
CA ASP A 547 -4.38 5.00 15.40
C ASP A 547 -3.94 5.56 14.05
N LYS A 548 -3.54 4.70 13.11
CA LYS A 548 -3.10 5.19 11.79
C LYS A 548 -4.20 5.94 11.04
N SER A 549 -5.47 5.63 11.30
CA SER A 549 -6.61 6.21 10.58
C SER A 549 -6.79 7.72 10.79
N VAL A 550 -6.13 8.32 11.80
CA VAL A 550 -6.09 9.77 11.99
C VAL A 550 -4.82 10.42 11.44
N VAL A 551 -3.86 9.63 10.96
CA VAL A 551 -2.57 10.13 10.43
C VAL A 551 -2.66 10.17 8.91
N VAL A 552 -3.24 11.25 8.40
CA VAL A 552 -3.49 11.43 6.97
C VAL A 552 -2.76 12.69 6.48
N ALA A 553 -1.64 12.50 5.78
CA ALA A 553 -0.93 13.59 5.14
C ALA A 553 -1.74 14.16 3.96
N PRO A 554 -1.72 15.48 3.71
CA PRO A 554 -0.72 16.45 4.18
C PRO A 554 -1.03 17.12 5.54
N TYR A 555 -1.97 16.59 6.33
CA TYR A 555 -2.42 17.16 7.61
C TYR A 555 -3.04 18.56 7.41
N ASN A 556 -2.67 19.54 8.23
CA ASN A 556 -3.03 20.95 8.06
C ASN A 556 -1.77 21.78 7.69
N PRO A 557 -1.36 21.82 6.41
CA PRO A 557 -0.19 22.58 5.96
C PRO A 557 -0.55 24.05 5.73
N PHE A 558 0.42 24.95 5.96
CA PHE A 558 0.22 26.38 5.78
C PHE A 558 1.52 27.16 5.58
N ILE A 559 1.37 28.37 5.01
CA ILE A 559 2.43 29.37 5.00
C ILE A 559 2.15 30.50 6.00
N LYS A 560 3.20 31.19 6.46
CA LYS A 560 3.05 32.49 7.13
C LYS A 560 3.55 33.58 6.21
N VAL A 561 2.73 34.60 6.06
CA VAL A 561 2.98 35.73 5.17
C VAL A 561 3.61 36.89 5.95
N PHE A 562 4.49 37.66 5.31
CA PHE A 562 5.08 38.90 5.82
C PHE A 562 5.88 38.81 7.14
N ASN A 563 6.43 37.64 7.52
CA ASN A 563 6.95 37.41 8.89
C ASN A 563 5.93 37.81 9.99
N SER A 564 4.64 37.67 9.70
CA SER A 564 3.55 37.98 10.62
C SER A 564 3.01 36.71 11.29
N ALA A 565 2.00 36.87 12.13
CA ALA A 565 1.21 35.75 12.65
C ALA A 565 0.05 35.37 11.71
N THR A 566 -0.04 35.94 10.51
CA THR A 566 -1.08 35.62 9.53
C THR A 566 -0.71 34.34 8.80
N GLU A 567 -1.63 33.38 8.77
CA GLU A 567 -1.43 32.07 8.17
C GLU A 567 -2.33 31.91 6.94
N VAL A 568 -1.87 31.18 5.92
CA VAL A 568 -2.68 30.81 4.74
C VAL A 568 -2.75 29.30 4.65
N HIS A 569 -3.96 28.75 4.74
CA HIS A 569 -4.21 27.31 4.73
C HIS A 569 -5.06 26.92 3.51
N LEU A 570 -5.19 25.60 3.30
CA LEU A 570 -6.19 25.03 2.40
C LEU A 570 -7.61 25.44 2.82
N THR A 571 -8.55 25.44 1.88
CA THR A 571 -9.96 25.73 2.14
C THR A 571 -10.50 24.87 3.30
N ASP A 572 -11.28 25.50 4.18
CA ASP A 572 -11.87 24.92 5.40
C ASP A 572 -10.89 24.37 6.44
N HIS A 573 -9.59 24.62 6.28
CA HIS A 573 -8.62 24.29 7.31
C HIS A 573 -8.51 25.44 8.31
N LYS A 574 -8.71 25.10 9.58
CA LYS A 574 -8.63 26.08 10.67
C LYS A 574 -7.20 26.60 10.84
N PRO A 575 -6.98 27.91 10.98
CA PRO A 575 -5.70 28.47 11.38
C PRO A 575 -5.24 27.95 12.74
N THR A 576 -3.92 27.91 12.97
CA THR A 576 -3.40 27.44 14.25
C THR A 576 -3.78 28.40 15.38
N THR A 577 -3.64 27.96 16.64
CA THR A 577 -3.89 28.83 17.81
C THR A 577 -2.95 30.05 17.86
N GLY A 578 -1.81 29.99 17.16
CA GLY A 578 -0.86 31.09 17.06
C GLY A 578 -1.19 32.12 15.96
N ALA A 579 -2.22 31.87 15.16
CA ALA A 579 -2.61 32.72 14.04
C ALA A 579 -3.33 34.01 14.49
N ASN A 580 -3.23 35.08 13.71
CA ASN A 580 -3.96 36.33 13.94
C ASN A 580 -4.91 36.71 12.77
N ASN A 581 -5.27 35.74 11.92
CA ASN A 581 -6.22 35.92 10.83
C ASN A 581 -7.53 36.53 11.35
N ARG A 582 -8.10 37.44 10.56
CA ARG A 582 -9.42 38.04 10.80
C ARG A 582 -10.34 37.68 9.64
N PHE A 583 -11.46 37.05 9.97
CA PHE A 583 -12.47 36.62 9.00
C PHE A 583 -13.81 37.34 9.25
N PRO A 584 -14.55 37.74 8.20
CA PRO A 584 -14.08 37.90 6.81
C PRO A 584 -13.11 39.08 6.68
N SER A 585 -12.32 39.13 5.61
CA SER A 585 -11.43 40.26 5.29
C SER A 585 -11.10 40.27 3.80
N GLY A 586 -10.89 41.44 3.18
CA GLY A 586 -10.47 41.54 1.78
C GLY A 586 -11.41 40.80 0.81
N ALA A 587 -10.85 39.84 0.08
CA ALA A 587 -11.57 38.92 -0.80
C ALA A 587 -12.09 37.65 -0.10
N ASP A 588 -11.63 37.38 1.12
CA ASP A 588 -12.07 36.25 1.95
C ASP A 588 -13.44 36.52 2.60
N ILE A 589 -14.41 35.63 2.34
CA ILE A 589 -15.80 35.70 2.82
C ILE A 589 -16.10 34.73 3.96
N SER A 590 -15.10 33.98 4.43
CA SER A 590 -15.26 33.02 5.52
C SER A 590 -15.70 33.68 6.82
N ARG A 591 -16.34 32.89 7.68
CA ARG A 591 -16.85 33.35 8.98
C ARG A 591 -16.14 32.70 10.17
N GLY A 592 -15.05 31.99 9.92
CA GLY A 592 -14.14 31.48 10.95
C GLY A 592 -14.86 30.66 12.01
N ASP A 593 -14.61 30.95 13.29
CA ASP A 593 -15.23 30.25 14.43
C ASP A 593 -16.77 30.39 14.50
N VAL A 594 -17.41 31.24 13.68
CA VAL A 594 -18.87 31.42 13.69
C VAL A 594 -19.60 30.23 13.06
N ASP A 595 -19.11 29.69 11.95
CA ASP A 595 -19.71 28.54 11.27
C ASP A 595 -18.70 27.48 10.80
N GLY A 596 -17.42 27.68 11.09
CA GLY A 596 -16.35 26.72 10.77
C GLY A 596 -15.80 26.85 9.35
N THR A 597 -16.19 27.86 8.58
CA THR A 597 -15.63 28.14 7.25
C THR A 597 -14.32 28.94 7.34
N TYR A 598 -13.33 28.60 6.52
CA TYR A 598 -12.03 29.28 6.47
C TYR A 598 -11.47 29.32 5.04
N PHE A 599 -10.79 30.43 4.68
CA PHE A 599 -10.06 30.58 3.40
C PHE A 599 -10.93 30.46 2.14
N ILE A 600 -12.16 30.98 2.17
CA ILE A 600 -13.07 31.00 1.02
C ILE A 600 -13.02 32.37 0.36
N CYS A 601 -12.57 32.42 -0.89
CA CYS A 601 -12.53 33.64 -1.69
C CYS A 601 -13.87 33.90 -2.40
N LYS A 602 -14.36 35.14 -2.38
CA LYS A 602 -15.57 35.57 -3.11
C LYS A 602 -15.51 35.37 -4.62
N ASP A 603 -14.30 35.28 -5.17
CA ASP A 603 -14.06 35.11 -6.61
C ASP A 603 -14.01 33.61 -7.00
N GLY A 604 -14.19 32.69 -6.05
CA GLY A 604 -14.31 31.26 -6.31
C GLY A 604 -13.00 30.50 -6.47
N PHE A 605 -11.89 31.11 -6.06
CA PHE A 605 -10.54 30.62 -6.26
C PHE A 605 -9.83 30.38 -4.91
N PRO A 606 -9.21 29.21 -4.64
CA PRO A 606 -8.66 28.88 -3.33
C PRO A 606 -7.32 29.56 -3.06
N PHE A 607 -7.09 30.09 -1.86
CA PHE A 607 -5.78 30.65 -1.47
C PHE A 607 -4.65 29.60 -1.38
N ALA A 608 -5.01 28.31 -1.30
CA ALA A 608 -4.07 27.22 -1.36
C ALA A 608 -4.73 25.97 -1.93
N ILE A 609 -3.97 25.14 -2.64
CA ILE A 609 -4.46 23.92 -3.27
C ILE A 609 -3.62 22.70 -2.89
N HIS A 610 -4.30 21.57 -2.66
CA HIS A 610 -3.68 20.26 -2.50
C HIS A 610 -4.04 19.35 -3.67
N VAL A 611 -3.03 18.75 -4.29
CA VAL A 611 -3.20 17.80 -5.38
C VAL A 611 -2.56 16.46 -5.02
N ASP A 612 -3.39 15.45 -4.80
CA ASP A 612 -2.96 14.08 -4.49
C ASP A 612 -2.28 13.41 -5.69
N ALA A 613 -1.04 12.94 -5.51
CA ALA A 613 -0.22 12.34 -6.56
C ALA A 613 -0.17 10.80 -6.52
N ARG A 614 -0.96 10.13 -5.64
CA ARG A 614 -0.93 8.66 -5.47
C ARG A 614 -1.37 7.90 -6.72
N LEU A 615 -2.24 8.48 -7.56
CA LEU A 615 -2.70 7.87 -8.82
C LEU A 615 -1.95 8.37 -10.05
N ASP A 616 -1.29 9.53 -9.97
CA ASP A 616 -0.64 10.15 -11.11
C ASP A 616 0.59 10.94 -10.67
N ALA A 617 1.74 10.27 -10.62
CA ALA A 617 3.00 10.88 -10.19
C ALA A 617 3.46 12.04 -11.10
N SER A 618 2.84 12.26 -12.28
CA SER A 618 3.15 13.42 -13.12
C SER A 618 2.82 14.74 -12.41
N ILE A 619 1.91 14.73 -11.42
CA ILE A 619 1.58 15.88 -10.58
C ILE A 619 2.82 16.40 -9.84
N LEU A 620 3.84 15.59 -9.59
CA LEU A 620 5.07 16.06 -8.95
C LEU A 620 5.97 16.90 -9.89
N ASN A 621 5.59 17.07 -11.16
CA ASN A 621 6.38 17.74 -12.21
C ASN A 621 5.60 18.86 -12.92
N LEU A 622 4.70 19.55 -12.21
CA LEU A 622 3.98 20.71 -12.75
C LEU A 622 4.94 21.82 -13.22
N ASP A 623 4.53 22.58 -14.24
CA ASP A 623 5.19 23.84 -14.59
C ASP A 623 4.80 24.91 -13.55
N LEU A 624 5.81 25.38 -12.81
CA LEU A 624 5.67 26.34 -11.71
C LEU A 624 6.18 27.73 -12.07
N LYS A 625 6.64 27.95 -13.32
CA LYS A 625 7.43 29.15 -13.67
C LYS A 625 6.61 30.34 -14.17
N LYS A 626 5.28 30.19 -14.26
CA LYS A 626 4.38 31.16 -14.91
C LYS A 626 3.88 32.20 -13.92
N GLU A 627 4.72 33.19 -13.65
CA GLU A 627 4.41 34.32 -12.75
C GLU A 627 3.36 35.27 -13.34
N ASN A 628 2.48 35.84 -12.50
CA ASN A 628 1.38 36.74 -12.88
C ASN A 628 0.41 36.15 -13.93
N GLN A 629 0.41 34.82 -14.08
CA GLN A 629 -0.46 34.11 -14.99
C GLN A 629 -1.34 33.16 -14.18
N ARG A 630 -2.59 33.58 -13.98
CA ARG A 630 -3.63 32.78 -13.33
C ARG A 630 -3.57 31.30 -13.71
N ILE A 631 -3.77 30.44 -12.72
CA ILE A 631 -3.66 28.98 -12.89
C ILE A 631 -4.52 28.43 -14.04
N ASP A 632 -5.69 29.02 -14.32
CA ASP A 632 -6.58 28.61 -15.41
C ASP A 632 -6.08 29.00 -16.81
N LYS A 633 -5.08 29.88 -16.90
CA LYS A 633 -4.35 30.19 -18.15
C LYS A 633 -3.15 29.29 -18.33
N THR A 634 -2.49 28.92 -17.23
CA THR A 634 -1.37 27.96 -17.24
C THR A 634 -1.86 26.54 -17.48
N TYR A 635 -3.01 26.18 -16.87
CA TYR A 635 -3.70 24.91 -16.97
C TYR A 635 -5.15 25.12 -17.45
N PRO A 636 -5.41 25.15 -18.77
CA PRO A 636 -6.71 25.52 -19.34
C PRO A 636 -7.93 24.69 -18.87
N LYS A 637 -7.70 23.46 -18.39
CA LYS A 637 -8.76 22.57 -17.86
C LYS A 637 -9.10 22.85 -16.39
N PHE A 638 -8.36 23.70 -15.70
CA PHE A 638 -8.60 24.01 -14.29
C PHE A 638 -9.99 24.61 -14.06
N ALA A 639 -10.40 25.57 -14.92
CA ALA A 639 -11.71 26.19 -14.83
C ALA A 639 -12.85 25.16 -15.06
N GLU A 640 -12.67 24.23 -16.00
CA GLU A 640 -13.64 23.15 -16.24
C GLU A 640 -13.76 22.23 -15.02
N TRP A 641 -12.64 21.81 -14.44
CA TRP A 641 -12.60 20.99 -13.23
C TRP A 641 -13.27 21.70 -12.05
N ALA A 642 -12.92 22.97 -11.78
CA ALA A 642 -13.48 23.73 -10.68
C ALA A 642 -15.00 23.94 -10.84
N LYS A 643 -15.47 24.22 -12.06
CA LYS A 643 -16.89 24.44 -12.35
C LYS A 643 -17.72 23.16 -12.28
N THR A 644 -17.23 22.08 -12.85
CA THR A 644 -17.97 20.80 -12.91
C THR A 644 -17.83 19.98 -11.64
N ARG A 645 -16.77 20.24 -10.86
CA ARG A 645 -16.34 19.44 -9.70
C ARG A 645 -16.11 17.98 -10.07
N ASP A 646 -15.87 17.68 -11.35
CA ASP A 646 -15.67 16.31 -11.82
C ASP A 646 -14.23 15.87 -11.50
N PRO A 647 -14.02 14.95 -10.55
CA PRO A 647 -12.69 14.52 -10.17
C PRO A 647 -11.98 13.70 -11.27
N GLN A 648 -12.65 13.33 -12.35
CA GLN A 648 -12.03 12.68 -13.51
C GLN A 648 -11.26 13.65 -14.41
N ILE A 649 -11.52 14.96 -14.33
CA ILE A 649 -10.83 15.96 -15.14
C ILE A 649 -9.40 16.14 -14.60
N LYS A 650 -8.44 15.58 -15.34
CA LYS A 650 -7.00 15.76 -15.09
C LYS A 650 -6.56 17.14 -15.56
N TRP A 651 -6.85 18.16 -14.75
CA TRP A 651 -6.64 19.56 -15.14
C TRP A 651 -5.17 19.94 -15.35
N TRP A 652 -4.25 19.21 -14.73
CA TRP A 652 -2.80 19.41 -14.84
C TRP A 652 -2.18 18.84 -16.13
N LYS A 653 -2.98 18.25 -17.03
CA LYS A 653 -2.53 17.61 -18.28
C LYS A 653 -2.91 18.34 -19.54
#